data_AF-A0A4Z0YTK3-F1
#
_entry.id   AF-A0A4Z0YTK3-F1
#
_cell.length_a   1.000
_cell.length_b   1.000
_cell.length_c   1.000
_cell.angle_alpha   90.00
_cell.angle_beta   90.00
_cell.angle_gamma   90.00
#
_symmetry.space_group_name_H-M   'P 1'
#
loop_
_entity.id
_entity.type
_entity.pdbx_description
1 polymer ?
#
loop_
_entity_poly.entity_id
_entity_poly.type
_entity_poly.pdbx_seq_one_letter_code
_entity_poly.pdbx_strand_id
1 'polypeptide(L)'
;MCGIFGYINYLVEKDRKFILDTLVNGLSRLEYRGYDSAGLAVDGDKKNEVLAFKEVGKVAKLKQLIDESEFDLTKIFDSHAGIAHTRWATHGPPSRLNCHPHRSDPSWEFSVVHNGIITNYKELKTLLSAKGFKFETETDTECIAKLAKYLYDQHPHIDFVDLTKAVISELEGAYGLLIKSVHYPHEVVAARKGSPLVIGVKTQKRMKVDFVDVEYSDDSGALSAEAASQNVALKKQSGSLLTPNAALLGAPDKSLLHRSQSRAFMTDDGLPMPAEFFLSSDPSAIVEHTKKVMYLEDDDIAHIHEGSLNIHRLKKADGSSNVRSIQTLELELQEIMKGKFDHFMQKEIFEQPESVVNTMRGRLDVENKAVTLGGLRSYIATIRRCRRIIFIACGTSYHSCMAVRGIFEELAEIPIAVELASDFLDREAPVFRDDTCIFVSQSGETADSLLALRFCLERGALTVGIVNVVGSSISLLTHCGVHVNAGPEIGVASTKAYTSQFVAMVMFALSLSEDRASKIQRREEIIDGLSKISGQIKEILKLDQPIKELCAKTFKNQKSLLLLGRGSQYSTALEGALKIKEISYLHCEAVMSGELKHGVLALVDESLPIIMILTRDNLFKKSLNAYQQVAARGGKPIVICNPSDEEFEASHAQKIEVPRTVDCLQGLLNVIPLQLIAYWLAVMEGLNVDFPRNLAKSVTVE
;
A
#
# COMPACT_ATOMS: atom_id res chain seq x y z
N MET A 1 3.81 6.10 3.10
CA MET A 1 2.95 5.50 4.15
C MET A 1 3.82 5.02 5.30
N CYS A 2 3.47 5.19 6.57
CA CYS A 2 4.27 4.62 7.67
C CYS A 2 4.15 3.07 7.77
N GLY A 3 5.00 2.42 8.56
CA GLY A 3 4.95 0.99 8.85
C GLY A 3 4.68 0.72 10.33
N ILE A 4 3.69 -0.11 10.65
CA ILE A 4 3.43 -0.64 12.00
C ILE A 4 3.86 -2.09 12.03
N PHE A 5 4.56 -2.49 13.10
CA PHE A 5 4.81 -3.89 13.40
C PHE A 5 4.66 -4.16 14.91
N GLY A 6 4.01 -5.25 15.28
CA GLY A 6 3.87 -5.70 16.66
C GLY A 6 4.11 -7.20 16.78
N TYR A 7 4.78 -7.61 17.85
CA TYR A 7 5.05 -9.01 18.15
C TYR A 7 4.57 -9.33 19.56
N ILE A 8 3.71 -10.34 19.67
CA ILE A 8 3.22 -10.86 20.95
C ILE A 8 3.52 -12.35 20.98
N ASN A 9 4.24 -12.79 22.01
CA ASN A 9 4.37 -14.20 22.35
C ASN A 9 3.61 -14.49 23.64
N TYR A 10 2.84 -15.58 23.66
CA TYR A 10 2.10 -16.03 24.83
C TYR A 10 2.38 -17.51 25.10
N LEU A 11 2.89 -17.81 26.30
CA LEU A 11 3.39 -19.14 26.70
C LEU A 11 4.40 -19.73 25.71
N VAL A 12 5.21 -18.85 25.10
CA VAL A 12 6.31 -19.20 24.21
C VAL A 12 7.53 -18.43 24.70
N GLU A 13 8.44 -19.13 25.37
CA GLU A 13 9.66 -18.55 25.94
C GLU A 13 10.52 -17.93 24.85
N LYS A 14 10.81 -16.63 24.99
CA LYS A 14 11.70 -15.87 24.11
C LYS A 14 12.63 -14.99 24.94
N ASP A 15 13.90 -14.92 24.54
CA ASP A 15 14.81 -13.93 25.11
C ASP A 15 14.54 -12.54 24.51
N ARG A 16 14.99 -11.50 25.22
CA ARG A 16 14.83 -10.11 24.78
C ARG A 16 15.47 -9.87 23.41
N LYS A 17 16.62 -10.51 23.15
CA LYS A 17 17.33 -10.38 21.87
C LYS A 17 16.44 -10.82 20.70
N PHE A 18 15.82 -11.98 20.79
CA PHE A 18 14.91 -12.50 19.78
C PHE A 18 13.72 -11.57 19.55
N ILE A 19 13.14 -11.02 20.63
CA ILE A 19 12.03 -10.07 20.55
C ILE A 19 12.46 -8.81 19.78
N LEU A 20 13.60 -8.22 20.15
CA LEU A 20 14.14 -7.03 19.50
C LEU A 20 14.49 -7.29 18.03
N ASP A 21 15.18 -8.39 17.74
CA ASP A 21 15.52 -8.80 16.38
C ASP A 21 14.27 -9.01 15.53
N THR A 22 13.22 -9.62 16.09
CA THR A 22 11.93 -9.81 15.40
C THR A 22 11.27 -8.48 15.07
N LEU A 23 11.22 -7.54 16.01
CA LEU A 23 10.66 -6.20 15.77
C LEU A 23 11.47 -5.42 14.72
N VAL A 24 12.80 -5.41 14.83
CA VAL A 24 13.70 -4.72 13.89
C VAL A 24 13.64 -5.33 12.49
N ASN A 25 13.57 -6.66 12.38
CA ASN A 25 13.40 -7.35 11.10
C ASN A 25 12.04 -7.02 10.48
N GLY A 26 10.95 -7.03 11.27
CA GLY A 26 9.62 -6.59 10.84
C GLY A 26 9.65 -5.17 10.29
N LEU A 27 10.29 -4.22 10.99
CA LEU A 27 10.47 -2.85 10.49
C LEU A 27 11.29 -2.78 9.20
N SER A 28 12.33 -3.60 9.07
CA SER A 28 13.14 -3.65 7.85
C SER A 28 12.32 -4.10 6.64
N ARG A 29 11.32 -4.97 6.83
CA ARG A 29 10.36 -5.35 5.77
C ARG A 29 9.36 -4.24 5.41
N LEU A 30 9.22 -3.22 6.26
CA LEU A 30 8.31 -2.08 6.09
C LEU A 30 9.04 -0.77 5.74
N GLU A 31 10.37 -0.77 5.71
CA GLU A 31 11.19 0.43 5.50
C GLU A 31 10.89 1.12 4.16
N TYR A 32 10.51 0.35 3.13
CA TYR A 32 10.12 0.88 1.83
C TYR A 32 8.84 1.75 1.88
N ARG A 33 8.03 1.61 2.93
CA ARG A 33 6.84 2.43 3.15
C ARG A 33 7.22 3.80 3.73
N GLY A 34 8.15 3.82 4.69
CA GLY A 34 8.68 5.04 5.33
C GLY A 34 10.02 4.80 6.03
N TYR A 35 10.92 5.79 5.96
CA TYR A 35 12.31 5.64 6.38
C TYR A 35 12.93 6.92 6.98
N ASP A 36 12.12 7.92 7.33
CA ASP A 36 12.61 9.17 7.94
C ASP A 36 13.05 8.94 9.39
N SER A 37 12.41 7.99 10.07
CA SER A 37 12.72 7.60 11.43
C SER A 37 12.09 6.25 11.79
N ALA A 38 12.60 5.61 12.84
CA ALA A 38 12.08 4.35 13.34
C ALA A 38 12.17 4.27 14.88
N GLY A 39 11.33 3.44 15.48
CA GLY A 39 11.43 3.15 16.91
C GLY A 39 10.61 1.95 17.35
N LEU A 40 10.85 1.50 18.58
CA LEU A 40 10.13 0.39 19.20
C LEU A 40 10.03 0.55 20.72
N ALA A 41 9.09 -0.15 21.33
CA ALA A 41 8.91 -0.24 22.78
C ALA A 41 8.65 -1.69 23.21
N VAL A 42 9.37 -2.12 24.25
CA VAL A 42 9.33 -3.46 24.85
C VAL A 42 9.37 -3.37 26.37
N ASP A 43 9.05 -4.46 27.07
CA ASP A 43 9.17 -4.52 28.53
C ASP A 43 10.63 -4.50 29.02
N GLY A 44 10.85 -3.75 30.09
CA GLY A 44 12.15 -3.57 30.75
C GLY A 44 12.53 -4.66 31.73
N ASP A 45 13.52 -4.36 32.57
CA ASP A 45 14.09 -5.31 33.53
C ASP A 45 13.20 -5.44 34.76
N LYS A 46 12.61 -4.33 35.19
CA LYS A 46 11.70 -4.25 36.33
C LYS A 46 10.25 -4.35 35.89
N LYS A 47 9.39 -4.72 36.83
CA LYS A 47 7.94 -4.69 36.63
C LYS A 47 7.50 -3.26 36.29
N ASN A 48 6.64 -3.11 35.28
CA ASN A 48 6.11 -1.84 34.77
C ASN A 48 7.18 -0.90 34.16
N GLU A 49 8.37 -1.41 33.86
CA GLU A 49 9.39 -0.65 33.13
C GLU A 49 9.22 -0.87 31.62
N VAL A 50 9.39 0.19 30.83
CA VAL A 50 9.37 0.13 29.36
C VAL A 50 10.72 0.57 28.83
N LEU A 51 11.33 -0.26 27.99
CA LEU A 51 12.49 0.11 27.19
C LEU A 51 12.01 0.56 25.82
N ALA A 52 12.34 1.79 25.46
CA ALA A 52 11.97 2.37 24.18
C ALA A 52 13.21 2.92 23.46
N PHE A 53 13.35 2.55 22.19
CA PHE A 53 14.44 2.97 21.33
C PHE A 53 13.86 3.74 20.15
N LYS A 54 14.37 4.95 19.90
CA LYS A 54 13.85 5.85 18.87
C LYS A 54 15.00 6.56 18.18
N GLU A 55 15.08 6.45 16.86
CA GLU A 55 16.17 7.02 16.08
C GLU A 55 15.69 7.65 14.77
N VAL A 56 16.38 8.72 14.36
CA VAL A 56 16.15 9.40 13.08
C VAL A 56 16.94 8.72 11.96
N GLY A 57 16.26 8.46 10.85
CA GLY A 57 16.76 7.77 9.68
C GLY A 57 16.30 6.33 9.58
N LYS A 58 17.05 5.55 8.79
CA LYS A 58 16.76 4.16 8.44
C LYS A 58 16.79 3.22 9.63
N VAL A 59 16.13 2.07 9.51
CA VAL A 59 16.04 1.01 10.53
C VAL A 59 17.42 0.50 10.94
N ALA A 60 18.41 0.53 10.04
CA ALA A 60 19.79 0.18 10.36
C ALA A 60 20.39 1.04 11.48
N LYS A 61 20.03 2.32 11.58
CA LYS A 61 20.48 3.20 12.68
C LYS A 61 19.79 2.85 13.99
N LEU A 62 18.50 2.50 13.95
CA LEU A 62 17.79 2.01 15.13
C LEU A 62 18.44 0.71 15.65
N LYS A 63 18.82 -0.20 14.75
CA LYS A 63 19.54 -1.42 15.12
C LYS A 63 20.88 -1.10 15.79
N GLN A 64 21.66 -0.19 15.21
CA GLN A 64 22.92 0.25 15.79
C GLN A 64 22.71 0.84 17.20
N LEU A 65 21.69 1.68 17.40
CA LEU A 65 21.35 2.25 18.71
C LEU A 65 21.04 1.15 19.74
N ILE A 66 20.32 0.10 19.34
CA ILE A 66 19.99 -1.05 20.19
C ILE A 66 21.26 -1.83 20.53
N ASP A 67 22.12 -2.11 19.55
CA ASP A 67 23.37 -2.85 19.74
C ASP A 67 24.38 -2.10 20.63
N GLU A 68 24.38 -0.76 20.60
CA GLU A 68 25.25 0.10 21.41
C GLU A 68 24.72 0.36 22.84
N SER A 69 23.45 0.03 23.11
CA SER A 69 22.83 0.31 24.41
C SER A 69 23.13 -0.77 25.44
N GLU A 70 23.47 -0.37 26.67
CA GLU A 70 23.79 -1.29 27.77
C GLU A 70 22.51 -1.77 28.49
N PHE A 71 22.01 -2.96 28.16
CA PHE A 71 20.88 -3.61 28.87
C PHE A 71 20.94 -5.14 28.74
N ASP A 72 20.18 -5.86 29.57
CA ASP A 72 20.18 -7.34 29.58
C ASP A 72 19.44 -7.92 28.36
N LEU A 73 20.19 -8.47 27.40
CA LEU A 73 19.63 -9.14 26.23
C LEU A 73 19.18 -10.59 26.50
N THR A 74 19.58 -11.17 27.63
CA THR A 74 19.38 -12.59 27.98
C THR A 74 18.13 -12.86 28.79
N LYS A 75 17.46 -11.81 29.29
CA LYS A 75 16.20 -11.93 30.01
C LYS A 75 15.15 -12.68 29.18
N ILE A 76 14.59 -13.73 29.76
CA ILE A 76 13.58 -14.60 29.15
C ILE A 76 12.18 -14.12 29.55
N PHE A 77 11.27 -14.12 28.57
CA PHE A 77 9.87 -13.80 28.73
C PHE A 77 9.00 -14.97 28.25
N ASP A 78 8.17 -15.52 29.15
CA ASP A 78 7.17 -16.54 28.80
C ASP A 78 6.03 -15.92 27.97
N SER A 79 5.69 -14.67 28.31
CA SER A 79 4.75 -13.84 27.57
C SER A 79 5.28 -12.41 27.50
N HIS A 80 5.16 -11.79 26.33
CA HIS A 80 5.63 -10.42 26.08
C HIS A 80 4.83 -9.78 24.95
N ALA A 81 4.72 -8.45 25.00
CA ALA A 81 4.15 -7.64 23.93
C ALA A 81 5.13 -6.52 23.53
N GLY A 82 5.49 -6.48 22.25
CA GLY A 82 6.33 -5.43 21.66
C GLY A 82 5.63 -4.72 20.52
N ILE A 83 5.82 -3.40 20.43
CA ILE A 83 5.33 -2.59 19.32
C ILE A 83 6.47 -1.78 18.69
N ALA A 84 6.41 -1.59 17.39
CA ALA A 84 7.45 -0.96 16.58
C ALA A 84 6.84 -0.16 15.42
N HIS A 85 7.58 0.84 14.95
CA HIS A 85 7.11 1.74 13.89
C HIS A 85 8.24 2.28 13.01
N THR A 86 7.96 2.40 11.71
CA THR A 86 8.72 3.25 10.77
C THR A 86 7.85 4.41 10.31
N ARG A 87 8.42 5.61 10.32
CA ARG A 87 7.68 6.86 10.10
C ARG A 87 8.09 7.54 8.80
N TRP A 88 7.07 8.01 8.08
CA TRP A 88 7.13 9.04 7.04
C TRP A 88 6.50 10.30 7.63
N ALA A 89 7.28 11.36 7.81
CA ALA A 89 6.83 12.51 8.60
C ALA A 89 5.76 13.35 7.85
N THR A 90 4.55 13.47 8.42
CA THR A 90 3.49 14.39 7.96
C THR A 90 3.42 15.64 8.84
N HIS A 91 3.30 15.46 10.16
CA HIS A 91 3.26 16.53 11.16
C HIS A 91 4.53 16.57 12.00
N GLY A 92 5.23 17.70 12.03
CA GLY A 92 6.47 17.86 12.80
C GLY A 92 7.69 17.21 12.14
N PRO A 93 8.88 17.85 12.23
CA PRO A 93 10.07 17.39 11.54
C PRO A 93 10.56 16.03 12.06
N PRO A 94 11.28 15.23 11.26
CA PRO A 94 11.96 14.02 11.73
C PRO A 94 12.88 14.34 12.91
N SER A 95 12.53 13.84 14.10
CA SER A 95 13.29 14.03 15.34
C SER A 95 13.06 12.84 16.26
N ARG A 96 14.00 12.52 17.16
CA ARG A 96 13.84 11.42 18.13
C ARG A 96 12.58 11.56 18.98
N LEU A 97 12.14 12.80 19.25
CA LEU A 97 10.89 13.08 19.98
C LEU A 97 9.66 12.70 19.15
N ASN A 98 9.63 13.09 17.87
CA ASN A 98 8.52 12.83 16.95
C ASN A 98 8.51 11.38 16.40
N CYS A 99 9.54 10.58 16.67
CA CYS A 99 9.52 9.15 16.38
C CYS A 99 8.45 8.46 17.24
N HIS A 100 7.74 7.53 16.63
CA HIS A 100 6.89 6.57 17.34
C HIS A 100 7.79 5.46 17.97
N PRO A 101 7.34 4.78 19.04
CA PRO A 101 6.08 4.97 19.76
C PRO A 101 6.00 6.28 20.56
N HIS A 102 4.78 6.81 20.73
CA HIS A 102 4.48 7.93 21.62
C HIS A 102 4.05 7.45 23.00
N ARG A 103 4.43 8.21 24.03
CA ARG A 103 4.17 7.90 25.44
C ARG A 103 3.13 8.83 26.07
N SER A 104 2.31 8.30 26.97
CA SER A 104 1.37 9.08 27.78
C SER A 104 2.04 10.01 28.77
N ASP A 105 3.19 9.62 29.32
CA ASP A 105 3.86 10.31 30.43
C ASP A 105 5.34 9.82 30.53
N PRO A 106 6.18 10.44 31.38
CA PRO A 106 7.57 10.05 31.53
C PRO A 106 7.81 8.60 31.98
N SER A 107 6.83 7.98 32.65
CA SER A 107 6.85 6.59 33.11
C SER A 107 6.28 5.59 32.08
N TRP A 108 5.92 6.05 30.88
CA TRP A 108 5.47 5.20 29.77
C TRP A 108 4.26 4.32 30.10
N GLU A 109 3.27 4.84 30.85
CA GLU A 109 2.11 4.03 31.23
C GLU A 109 1.34 3.49 30.01
N PHE A 110 1.23 4.29 28.95
CA PHE A 110 0.70 3.91 27.64
C PHE A 110 1.68 4.25 26.52
N SER A 111 1.83 3.32 25.59
CA SER A 111 2.66 3.42 24.39
C SER A 111 1.80 3.21 23.16
N VAL A 112 1.89 4.11 22.17
CA VAL A 112 1.07 4.07 20.95
C VAL A 112 1.94 4.18 19.70
N VAL A 113 1.68 3.33 18.71
CA VAL A 113 2.13 3.52 17.32
C VAL A 113 0.91 3.74 16.42
N HIS A 114 1.05 4.60 15.42
CA HIS A 114 -0.06 5.08 14.60
C HIS A 114 0.35 5.29 13.13
N ASN A 115 -0.51 4.89 12.21
CA ASN A 115 -0.46 5.19 10.78
C ASN A 115 -1.73 5.93 10.39
N GLY A 116 -1.61 7.13 9.84
CA GLY A 116 -2.76 7.93 9.48
C GLY A 116 -2.62 9.37 9.97
N ILE A 117 -3.75 10.08 10.01
CA ILE A 117 -3.84 11.46 10.52
C ILE A 117 -5.09 11.55 11.39
N ILE A 118 -4.90 12.02 12.62
CA ILE A 118 -6.01 12.41 13.51
C ILE A 118 -6.39 13.85 13.21
N THR A 119 -7.56 14.07 12.60
CA THR A 119 -7.95 15.40 12.08
C THR A 119 -8.33 16.37 13.19
N ASN A 120 -8.87 15.87 14.30
CA ASN A 120 -9.30 16.67 15.46
C ASN A 120 -8.24 16.74 16.59
N TYR A 121 -6.95 16.54 16.26
CA TYR A 121 -5.88 16.51 17.28
C TYR A 121 -5.70 17.85 18.00
N LYS A 122 -6.05 18.98 17.38
CA LYS A 122 -5.90 20.32 17.98
C LYS A 122 -6.89 20.53 19.13
N GLU A 123 -8.12 20.07 18.93
CA GLU A 123 -9.20 20.07 19.90
C GLU A 123 -8.83 19.17 21.08
N LEU A 124 -8.39 17.94 20.80
CA LEU A 124 -7.93 16.99 21.82
C LEU A 124 -6.73 17.54 22.61
N LYS A 125 -5.74 18.13 21.93
CA LYS A 125 -4.57 18.73 22.57
C LYS A 125 -4.96 19.88 23.49
N THR A 126 -5.91 20.72 23.08
CA THR A 126 -6.42 21.83 23.89
C THR A 126 -7.12 21.32 25.14
N LEU A 127 -8.00 20.33 25.00
CA LEU A 127 -8.72 19.69 26.11
C LEU A 127 -7.75 19.06 27.12
N LEU A 128 -6.81 18.24 26.64
CA LEU A 128 -5.87 17.51 27.50
C LEU A 128 -4.88 18.46 28.18
N SER A 129 -4.45 19.53 27.50
CA SER A 129 -3.61 20.57 28.10
C SER A 129 -4.35 21.29 29.22
N ALA A 130 -5.64 21.60 29.05
CA ALA A 130 -6.47 22.19 30.10
C ALA A 130 -6.68 21.25 31.31
N LYS A 131 -6.59 19.93 31.10
CA LYS A 131 -6.61 18.90 32.16
C LYS A 131 -5.23 18.65 32.80
N GLY A 132 -4.20 19.40 32.41
CA GLY A 132 -2.88 19.37 33.04
C GLY A 132 -1.85 18.46 32.34
N PHE A 133 -2.19 17.85 31.21
CA PHE A 133 -1.23 17.06 30.43
C PHE A 133 -0.24 17.96 29.70
N LYS A 134 1.05 17.60 29.77
CA LYS A 134 2.11 18.28 29.01
C LYS A 134 2.43 17.49 27.76
N PHE A 135 2.44 18.18 26.62
CA PHE A 135 2.83 17.62 25.33
C PHE A 135 4.31 17.85 25.07
N GLU A 136 4.98 16.83 24.57
CA GLU A 136 6.42 16.83 24.26
C GLU A 136 6.71 16.92 22.76
N THR A 137 5.69 16.71 21.93
CA THR A 137 5.81 16.58 20.48
C THR A 137 4.84 17.48 19.71
N GLU A 138 5.11 17.61 18.41
CA GLU A 138 4.25 18.31 17.44
C GLU A 138 3.35 17.33 16.66
N THR A 139 3.37 16.06 17.04
CA THR A 139 2.61 15.01 16.38
C THR A 139 1.17 14.97 16.87
N ASP A 140 0.26 14.58 15.98
CA ASP A 140 -1.12 14.25 16.27
C ASP A 140 -1.22 12.99 17.16
N THR A 141 -0.36 12.00 16.92
CA THR A 141 -0.33 10.71 17.64
C THR A 141 -0.17 10.83 19.15
N GLU A 142 0.58 11.83 19.66
CA GLU A 142 0.75 11.99 21.11
C GLU A 142 -0.59 12.20 21.84
N CYS A 143 -1.58 12.81 21.17
CA CYS A 143 -2.92 12.99 21.73
C CYS A 143 -3.59 11.66 22.08
N ILE A 144 -3.36 10.61 21.29
CA ILE A 144 -3.93 9.28 21.53
C ILE A 144 -3.38 8.69 22.84
N ALA A 145 -2.05 8.77 23.04
CA ALA A 145 -1.42 8.26 24.25
C ALA A 145 -1.85 9.05 25.50
N LYS A 146 -1.92 10.39 25.40
CA LYS A 146 -2.41 11.24 26.52
C LYS A 146 -3.89 10.97 26.82
N LEU A 147 -4.72 10.78 25.80
CA LEU A 147 -6.15 10.49 25.96
C LEU A 147 -6.39 9.15 26.65
N ALA A 148 -5.65 8.11 26.26
CA ALA A 148 -5.72 6.79 26.92
C ALA A 148 -5.42 6.91 28.42
N LYS A 149 -4.37 7.65 28.78
CA LYS A 149 -4.05 7.91 30.19
C LYS A 149 -5.13 8.72 30.91
N TYR A 150 -5.63 9.80 30.30
CA TYR A 150 -6.70 10.60 30.88
C TYR A 150 -7.93 9.76 31.23
N LEU A 151 -8.37 8.90 30.31
CA LEU A 151 -9.53 8.04 30.53
C LEU A 151 -9.28 6.97 31.61
N TYR A 152 -8.08 6.40 31.66
CA TYR A 152 -7.67 5.46 32.71
C TYR A 152 -7.63 6.12 34.09
N ASP A 153 -7.08 7.33 34.19
CA ASP A 153 -6.99 8.09 35.45
C ASP A 153 -8.39 8.46 35.99
N GLN A 154 -9.39 8.66 35.12
CA GLN A 154 -10.79 8.88 35.51
C GLN A 154 -11.51 7.59 35.91
N HIS A 155 -11.15 6.45 35.33
CA HIS A 155 -11.79 5.15 35.56
C HIS A 155 -10.75 4.09 35.91
N PRO A 156 -10.20 4.10 37.15
CA PRO A 156 -9.32 3.04 37.61
C PRO A 156 -10.04 1.69 37.51
N HIS A 157 -9.37 0.68 36.93
CA HIS A 157 -9.91 -0.67 36.66
C HIS A 157 -10.85 -0.82 35.46
N ILE A 158 -10.89 0.13 34.53
CA ILE A 158 -11.51 -0.09 33.22
C ILE A 158 -10.79 -1.21 32.46
N ASP A 159 -11.51 -2.04 31.70
CA ASP A 159 -10.90 -3.07 30.86
C ASP A 159 -10.20 -2.42 29.65
N PHE A 160 -9.12 -3.03 29.15
CA PHE A 160 -8.29 -2.40 28.11
C PHE A 160 -9.08 -2.14 26.81
N VAL A 161 -10.00 -3.05 26.47
CA VAL A 161 -10.88 -2.92 25.30
C VAL A 161 -11.81 -1.73 25.45
N ASP A 162 -12.44 -1.57 26.61
CA ASP A 162 -13.41 -0.50 26.84
C ASP A 162 -12.73 0.86 26.95
N LEU A 163 -11.53 0.90 27.54
CA LEU A 163 -10.65 2.07 27.47
C LEU A 163 -10.37 2.44 26.01
N THR A 164 -9.98 1.46 25.19
CA THR A 164 -9.66 1.72 23.78
C THR A 164 -10.89 2.14 22.98
N LYS A 165 -12.06 1.54 23.24
CA LYS A 165 -13.36 1.96 22.67
C LYS A 165 -13.65 3.43 22.97
N ALA A 166 -13.42 3.87 24.21
CA ALA A 166 -13.60 5.26 24.59
C ALA A 166 -12.59 6.17 23.89
N VAL A 167 -11.32 5.77 23.79
CA VAL A 167 -10.29 6.52 23.03
C VAL A 167 -10.72 6.71 21.58
N ILE A 168 -11.03 5.63 20.85
CA ILE A 168 -11.35 5.71 19.42
C ILE A 168 -12.64 6.48 19.14
N SER A 169 -13.58 6.52 20.09
CA SER A 169 -14.84 7.26 19.92
C SER A 169 -14.64 8.78 19.86
N GLU A 170 -13.52 9.27 20.39
CA GLU A 170 -13.13 10.69 20.37
C GLU A 170 -12.18 11.01 19.19
N LEU A 171 -11.72 10.01 18.43
CA LEU A 171 -10.80 10.21 17.31
C LEU A 171 -11.55 10.45 16.00
N GLU A 172 -11.15 11.51 15.30
CA GLU A 172 -11.59 11.78 13.93
C GLU A 172 -10.41 11.61 12.95
N GLY A 173 -10.72 11.20 11.72
CA GLY A 173 -9.74 10.98 10.66
C GLY A 173 -9.55 9.51 10.30
N ALA A 174 -8.36 9.20 9.79
CA ALA A 174 -7.96 7.86 9.40
C ALA A 174 -6.79 7.40 10.26
N TYR A 175 -6.85 6.19 10.80
CA TYR A 175 -5.84 5.64 11.68
C TYR A 175 -5.76 4.12 11.58
N GLY A 176 -4.56 3.59 11.72
CA GLY A 176 -4.28 2.21 12.13
C GLY A 176 -3.34 2.33 13.31
N LEU A 177 -3.65 1.72 14.45
CA LEU A 177 -2.89 1.94 15.68
C LEU A 177 -2.74 0.67 16.50
N LEU A 178 -1.64 0.59 17.24
CA LEU A 178 -1.43 -0.38 18.32
C LEU A 178 -1.22 0.37 19.63
N ILE A 179 -1.92 -0.06 20.68
CA ILE A 179 -1.79 0.45 22.05
C ILE A 179 -1.25 -0.66 22.94
N LYS A 180 -0.20 -0.33 23.71
CA LYS A 180 0.39 -1.15 24.77
C LYS A 180 0.37 -0.36 26.08
N SER A 181 0.19 -1.02 27.21
CA SER A 181 0.24 -0.39 28.53
C SER A 181 0.94 -1.26 29.57
N VAL A 182 1.52 -0.62 30.58
CA VAL A 182 2.03 -1.31 31.78
C VAL A 182 0.92 -1.78 32.72
N HIS A 183 -0.29 -1.20 32.61
CA HIS A 183 -1.46 -1.59 33.41
C HIS A 183 -2.12 -2.87 32.90
N TYR A 184 -1.92 -3.19 31.61
CA TYR A 184 -2.44 -4.38 30.91
C TYR A 184 -1.26 -5.19 30.33
N PRO A 185 -0.47 -5.88 31.18
CA PRO A 185 0.74 -6.56 30.75
C PRO A 185 0.42 -7.72 29.79
N HIS A 186 1.28 -7.89 28.77
CA HIS A 186 1.14 -8.89 27.70
C HIS A 186 -0.07 -8.70 26.77
N GLU A 187 -0.78 -7.58 26.89
CA GLU A 187 -1.92 -7.26 26.03
C GLU A 187 -1.56 -6.21 24.98
N VAL A 188 -2.18 -6.33 23.81
CA VAL A 188 -2.14 -5.31 22.76
C VAL A 188 -3.54 -5.12 22.21
N VAL A 189 -3.98 -3.87 22.12
CA VAL A 189 -5.18 -3.51 21.37
C VAL A 189 -4.77 -2.87 20.06
N ALA A 190 -5.36 -3.35 18.97
CA ALA A 190 -5.16 -2.86 17.63
C ALA A 190 -6.50 -2.34 17.09
N ALA A 191 -6.50 -1.13 16.53
CA ALA A 191 -7.72 -0.55 15.95
C ALA A 191 -7.41 0.05 14.58
N ARG A 192 -8.37 0.00 13.67
CA ARG A 192 -8.23 0.66 12.37
C ARG A 192 -9.49 1.36 11.87
N LYS A 193 -9.28 2.39 11.07
CA LYS A 193 -10.26 3.14 10.29
C LYS A 193 -9.52 3.84 9.15
N GLY A 194 -9.69 3.37 7.92
CA GLY A 194 -9.03 3.96 6.74
C GLY A 194 -7.52 3.73 6.62
N SER A 195 -6.90 2.94 7.51
CA SER A 195 -5.50 2.51 7.38
C SER A 195 -5.39 0.98 7.49
N PRO A 196 -4.64 0.30 6.59
CA PRO A 196 -4.51 -1.16 6.64
C PRO A 196 -3.88 -1.67 7.92
N LEU A 197 -4.45 -2.75 8.47
CA LEU A 197 -3.89 -3.51 9.59
C LEU A 197 -4.24 -4.99 9.43
N VAL A 198 -3.25 -5.85 9.59
CA VAL A 198 -3.35 -7.30 9.41
C VAL A 198 -2.71 -8.01 10.59
N ILE A 199 -3.33 -9.12 11.02
CA ILE A 199 -2.87 -9.94 12.15
C ILE A 199 -2.46 -11.31 11.62
N GLY A 200 -1.17 -11.61 11.75
CA GLY A 200 -0.58 -12.92 11.55
C GLY A 200 -0.71 -13.77 12.79
N VAL A 201 -1.07 -15.03 12.60
CA VAL A 201 -1.30 -15.99 13.67
C VAL A 201 -0.39 -17.19 13.49
N LYS A 202 0.33 -17.57 14.56
CA LYS A 202 1.14 -18.78 14.60
C LYS A 202 0.89 -19.54 15.90
N THR A 203 0.37 -20.74 15.76
CA THR A 203 0.01 -21.61 16.88
C THR A 203 0.77 -22.93 16.78
N GLN A 204 1.15 -23.53 17.92
CA GLN A 204 1.83 -24.84 17.90
C GLN A 204 0.91 -25.98 17.40
N LYS A 205 -0.39 -25.90 17.73
CA LYS A 205 -1.42 -26.82 17.25
C LYS A 205 -2.23 -26.18 16.12
N ARG A 206 -2.83 -27.02 15.27
CA ARG A 206 -3.74 -26.57 14.21
C ARG A 206 -4.97 -25.90 14.83
N MET A 207 -5.31 -24.71 14.32
CA MET A 207 -6.54 -24.02 14.70
C MET A 207 -7.76 -24.86 14.30
N LYS A 208 -8.79 -24.85 15.16
CA LYS A 208 -10.04 -25.59 14.92
C LYS A 208 -10.92 -24.93 13.86
N VAL A 209 -10.84 -23.61 13.79
CA VAL A 209 -11.70 -22.76 12.99
C VAL A 209 -10.82 -21.72 12.30
N ASP A 210 -11.06 -21.48 11.01
CA ASP A 210 -10.35 -20.47 10.22
C ASP A 210 -11.06 -19.11 10.27
N PHE A 211 -11.73 -18.79 11.38
CA PHE A 211 -12.42 -17.52 11.55
C PHE A 211 -12.55 -17.07 13.02
N VAL A 212 -12.75 -15.76 13.21
CA VAL A 212 -12.97 -15.10 14.51
C VAL A 212 -14.30 -14.37 14.48
N ASP A 213 -15.12 -14.55 15.52
CA ASP A 213 -16.41 -13.87 15.65
C ASP A 213 -16.22 -12.40 16.03
N VAL A 214 -17.09 -11.53 15.49
CA VAL A 214 -17.13 -10.11 15.80
C VAL A 214 -18.14 -9.87 16.91
N GLU A 215 -17.66 -9.33 18.02
CA GLU A 215 -18.46 -8.92 19.16
C GLU A 215 -18.94 -7.48 18.99
N TYR A 216 -20.21 -7.25 19.28
CA TYR A 216 -20.80 -5.92 19.30
C TYR A 216 -21.00 -5.49 20.75
N SER A 217 -20.80 -4.21 21.00
CA SER A 217 -21.17 -3.62 22.29
C SER A 217 -22.70 -3.67 22.39
N ASP A 218 -23.26 -4.32 23.41
CA ASP A 218 -24.71 -4.28 23.65
C ASP A 218 -25.15 -2.82 23.87
N ASP A 219 -26.32 -2.47 23.35
CA ASP A 219 -26.96 -1.13 23.36
C ASP A 219 -27.26 -0.56 24.77
N SER A 220 -26.67 -1.14 25.83
CA SER A 220 -26.60 -0.52 27.14
C SER A 220 -25.47 0.52 27.17
N GLY A 221 -25.66 1.59 26.40
CA GLY A 221 -24.97 2.88 26.49
C GLY A 221 -23.45 2.83 26.47
N ALA A 222 -22.85 3.30 25.37
CA ALA A 222 -21.53 3.91 25.45
C ALA A 222 -21.51 4.87 26.65
N LEU A 223 -20.69 4.56 27.66
CA LEU A 223 -20.62 5.37 28.87
C LEU A 223 -20.09 6.74 28.48
N SER A 224 -20.97 7.74 28.38
CA SER A 224 -20.52 9.12 28.42
C SER A 224 -19.84 9.35 29.77
N ALA A 225 -18.82 10.22 29.80
CA ALA A 225 -18.13 10.58 31.03
C ALA A 225 -19.08 11.06 32.15
N GLU A 226 -20.30 11.50 31.79
CA GLU A 226 -21.36 11.93 32.68
C GLU A 226 -22.25 10.79 33.22
N ALA A 227 -22.36 9.66 32.50
CA ALA A 227 -23.18 8.51 32.93
C ALA A 227 -22.44 7.60 33.93
N ALA A 228 -21.11 7.52 33.85
CA ALA A 228 -20.28 6.75 34.78
C ALA A 228 -20.41 7.25 36.24
N SER A 229 -20.69 8.54 36.44
CA SER A 229 -20.81 9.17 37.75
C SER A 229 -22.13 8.82 38.46
N GLN A 230 -23.21 8.52 37.74
CA GLN A 230 -24.51 8.17 38.34
C GLN A 230 -24.59 6.70 38.80
N ASN A 231 -23.96 5.77 38.08
CA ASN A 231 -23.98 4.34 38.44
C ASN A 231 -23.19 4.03 39.73
N VAL A 232 -22.20 4.87 40.07
CA VAL A 232 -21.44 4.76 41.33
C VAL A 232 -22.28 5.18 42.54
N ALA A 233 -23.27 6.07 42.37
CA ALA A 233 -24.14 6.51 43.46
C ALA A 233 -25.10 5.40 43.92
N LEU A 234 -25.55 4.52 43.00
CA LEU A 234 -26.46 3.41 43.31
C LEU A 234 -25.76 2.24 44.03
N LYS A 235 -24.47 1.98 43.75
CA LYS A 235 -23.71 0.92 44.42
C LYS A 235 -23.24 1.26 45.85
N LYS A 236 -23.25 2.54 46.25
CA LYS A 236 -22.88 2.95 47.62
C LYS A 236 -24.00 2.80 48.66
N GLN A 237 -25.25 2.52 48.25
CA GLN A 237 -26.38 2.36 49.18
C GLN A 237 -26.63 0.93 49.67
N SER A 238 -26.02 -0.10 49.08
CA SER A 238 -26.30 -1.51 49.44
C SER A 238 -25.40 -2.05 50.57
N GLY A 239 -25.08 -1.21 51.56
CA GLY A 239 -24.20 -1.57 52.68
C GLY A 239 -24.87 -1.36 54.04
N SER A 240 -25.92 -2.12 54.38
CA SER A 240 -26.34 -2.27 55.78
C SER A 240 -27.27 -3.48 56.05
N LEU A 241 -26.74 -4.44 56.81
CA LEU A 241 -27.31 -5.30 57.88
C LEU A 241 -28.55 -6.23 57.65
N LEU A 242 -28.23 -7.55 57.70
CA LEU A 242 -28.85 -8.69 58.42
C LEU A 242 -30.36 -9.02 58.35
N THR A 243 -30.68 -10.23 57.82
CA THR A 243 -31.53 -11.26 58.49
C THR A 243 -31.35 -12.65 57.81
N PRO A 244 -31.36 -13.78 58.56
CA PRO A 244 -31.20 -15.14 58.01
C PRO A 244 -32.54 -15.89 57.93
N ASN A 245 -33.01 -16.20 56.72
CA ASN A 245 -33.82 -17.36 56.31
C ASN A 245 -34.68 -17.03 55.08
N ALA A 246 -34.22 -17.46 53.91
CA ALA A 246 -35.07 -17.92 52.80
C ALA A 246 -34.16 -18.60 51.76
N ALA A 247 -34.17 -19.93 51.78
CA ALA A 247 -33.50 -20.74 50.78
C ALA A 247 -34.34 -20.85 49.49
N LEU A 248 -33.62 -21.11 48.39
CA LEU A 248 -34.07 -21.78 47.16
C LEU A 248 -34.79 -20.93 46.10
N LEU A 249 -33.99 -20.19 45.31
CA LEU A 249 -33.94 -20.18 43.83
C LEU A 249 -33.17 -18.93 43.40
N GLY A 250 -31.84 -19.00 43.47
CA GLY A 250 -30.99 -17.97 42.88
C GLY A 250 -31.10 -18.02 41.35
N ALA A 251 -31.45 -16.89 40.75
CA ALA A 251 -31.38 -16.70 39.30
C ALA A 251 -29.98 -17.09 38.78
N PRO A 252 -29.86 -17.69 37.58
CA PRO A 252 -28.57 -18.07 37.04
C PRO A 252 -27.70 -16.81 36.91
N ASP A 253 -26.48 -16.92 37.44
CA ASP A 253 -25.46 -15.89 37.40
C ASP A 253 -25.16 -15.53 35.94
N LYS A 254 -25.70 -14.39 35.47
CA LYS A 254 -25.55 -13.92 34.09
C LYS A 254 -24.11 -13.55 33.73
N SER A 255 -23.20 -13.51 34.70
CA SER A 255 -21.76 -13.29 34.47
C SER A 255 -21.08 -14.47 33.76
N LEU A 256 -21.67 -15.67 33.79
CA LEU A 256 -21.12 -16.87 33.14
C LEU A 256 -21.51 -17.01 31.65
N LEU A 257 -22.39 -16.13 31.14
CA LEU A 257 -22.92 -16.22 29.77
C LEU A 257 -22.17 -15.35 28.73
N HIS A 258 -21.24 -14.49 29.14
CA HIS A 258 -20.52 -13.56 28.25
C HIS A 258 -19.14 -14.04 27.77
N ARG A 259 -18.75 -15.30 27.99
CA ARG A 259 -17.53 -15.85 27.35
C ARG A 259 -17.80 -16.28 25.91
N SER A 260 -17.92 -15.32 25.00
CA SER A 260 -17.57 -15.55 23.58
C SER A 260 -16.04 -15.61 23.44
N GLN A 261 -15.39 -16.52 24.16
CA GLN A 261 -13.97 -16.77 23.95
C GLN A 261 -13.78 -17.30 22.53
N SER A 262 -12.90 -16.65 21.75
CA SER A 262 -12.58 -17.07 20.38
C SER A 262 -12.24 -18.55 20.30
N ARG A 263 -13.17 -19.34 19.77
CA ARG A 263 -13.07 -20.81 19.65
C ARG A 263 -11.85 -21.26 18.84
N ALA A 264 -11.27 -20.37 18.04
CA ALA A 264 -10.10 -20.62 17.21
C ALA A 264 -8.82 -20.93 18.03
N PHE A 265 -8.71 -20.43 19.27
CA PHE A 265 -7.47 -20.43 20.07
C PHE A 265 -7.50 -21.31 21.32
N MET A 266 -8.49 -22.20 21.44
CA MET A 266 -8.64 -23.08 22.61
C MET A 266 -8.32 -24.55 22.31
N THR A 267 -7.64 -25.19 23.26
CA THR A 267 -7.43 -26.65 23.27
C THR A 267 -8.73 -27.42 23.61
N ASP A 268 -8.77 -28.73 23.40
CA ASP A 268 -9.94 -29.57 23.73
C ASP A 268 -10.29 -29.54 25.24
N ASP A 269 -9.31 -29.24 26.08
CA ASP A 269 -9.43 -29.15 27.54
C ASP A 269 -9.77 -27.72 28.04
N GLY A 270 -10.01 -26.76 27.14
CA GLY A 270 -10.36 -25.37 27.49
C GLY A 270 -9.20 -24.50 27.98
N LEU A 271 -7.94 -24.97 27.87
CA LEU A 271 -6.75 -24.20 28.21
C LEU A 271 -6.27 -23.36 27.01
N PRO A 272 -5.78 -22.12 27.24
CA PRO A 272 -5.22 -21.28 26.19
C PRO A 272 -3.94 -21.91 25.63
N MET A 273 -3.81 -21.87 24.30
CA MET A 273 -2.70 -22.50 23.61
C MET A 273 -1.48 -21.56 23.48
N PRO A 274 -0.24 -22.08 23.52
CA PRO A 274 0.93 -21.31 23.14
C PRO A 274 0.78 -20.72 21.73
N ALA A 275 0.87 -19.40 21.64
CA ALA A 275 0.58 -18.65 20.43
C ALA A 275 1.53 -17.48 20.26
N GLU A 276 1.84 -17.17 19.00
CA GLU A 276 2.55 -15.97 18.58
C GLU A 276 1.65 -15.18 17.63
N PHE A 277 1.50 -13.88 17.89
CA PHE A 277 0.74 -12.95 17.07
C PHE A 277 1.67 -11.89 16.48
N PHE A 278 1.46 -11.59 15.20
CA PHE A 278 2.25 -10.62 14.45
C PHE A 278 1.31 -9.58 13.85
N LEU A 279 1.32 -8.35 14.36
CA LEU A 279 0.48 -7.28 13.81
C LEU A 279 1.31 -6.47 12.85
N SER A 280 0.76 -6.14 11.69
CA SER A 280 1.46 -5.33 10.71
C SER A 280 0.52 -4.47 9.89
N SER A 281 0.98 -3.33 9.41
CA SER A 281 0.29 -2.56 8.36
C SER A 281 0.47 -3.17 6.95
N ASP A 282 1.37 -4.15 6.79
CA ASP A 282 1.59 -4.89 5.54
C ASP A 282 1.91 -6.38 5.82
N PRO A 283 1.29 -7.33 5.11
CA PRO A 283 1.62 -8.76 5.23
C PRO A 283 3.09 -9.12 4.94
N SER A 284 3.88 -8.28 4.24
CA SER A 284 5.30 -8.51 3.94
C SER A 284 6.16 -8.70 5.19
N ALA A 285 5.80 -8.07 6.31
CA ALA A 285 6.49 -8.25 7.59
C ALA A 285 6.06 -9.52 8.35
N ILE A 286 4.96 -10.15 7.94
CA ILE A 286 4.38 -11.32 8.61
C ILE A 286 4.81 -12.62 7.91
N VAL A 287 4.98 -12.60 6.59
CA VAL A 287 5.14 -13.81 5.76
C VAL A 287 6.33 -14.70 6.17
N GLU A 288 7.40 -14.13 6.74
CA GLU A 288 8.55 -14.89 7.22
C GLU A 288 8.24 -15.69 8.51
N HIS A 289 7.18 -15.31 9.23
CA HIS A 289 6.76 -15.95 10.48
C HIS A 289 5.56 -16.87 10.28
N THR A 290 4.56 -16.45 9.50
CA THR A 290 3.34 -17.22 9.23
C THR A 290 2.67 -16.79 7.93
N LYS A 291 2.04 -17.75 7.25
CA LYS A 291 1.16 -17.49 6.10
C LYS A 291 -0.30 -17.30 6.49
N LYS A 292 -0.68 -17.57 7.75
CA LYS A 292 -2.05 -17.43 8.24
C LYS A 292 -2.27 -16.01 8.75
N VAL A 293 -3.11 -15.26 8.06
CA VAL A 293 -3.38 -13.86 8.37
C VAL A 293 -4.86 -13.53 8.40
N MET A 294 -5.23 -12.53 9.18
CA MET A 294 -6.57 -11.98 9.25
C MET A 294 -6.50 -10.48 9.01
N TYR A 295 -7.20 -10.01 7.98
CA TYR A 295 -7.32 -8.59 7.67
C TYR A 295 -8.40 -7.97 8.57
N LEU A 296 -8.07 -6.86 9.21
CA LEU A 296 -9.06 -6.05 9.91
C LEU A 296 -9.82 -5.18 8.91
N GLU A 297 -11.10 -4.94 9.17
CA GLU A 297 -11.94 -3.96 8.48
C GLU A 297 -11.98 -2.63 9.26
N ASP A 298 -12.53 -1.58 8.65
CA ASP A 298 -12.75 -0.32 9.35
C ASP A 298 -13.69 -0.51 10.56
N ASP A 299 -13.37 0.22 11.63
CA ASP A 299 -14.01 0.18 12.95
C ASP A 299 -13.79 -1.12 13.75
N ASP A 300 -12.95 -2.04 13.27
CA ASP A 300 -12.51 -3.19 14.06
C ASP A 300 -11.55 -2.79 15.18
N ILE A 301 -11.79 -3.38 16.35
CA ILE A 301 -10.92 -3.32 17.53
C ILE A 301 -10.51 -4.75 17.85
N ALA A 302 -9.28 -5.11 17.52
CA ALA A 302 -8.70 -6.39 17.85
C ALA A 302 -8.01 -6.33 19.21
N HIS A 303 -8.42 -7.20 20.13
CA HIS A 303 -7.82 -7.34 21.45
C HIS A 303 -7.09 -8.67 21.54
N ILE A 304 -5.78 -8.62 21.79
CA ILE A 304 -4.95 -9.80 22.03
C ILE A 304 -4.64 -9.85 23.52
N HIS A 305 -5.17 -10.88 24.18
CA HIS A 305 -4.98 -11.13 25.61
C HIS A 305 -5.01 -12.63 25.89
N GLU A 306 -4.21 -13.09 26.86
CA GLU A 306 -4.17 -14.49 27.31
C GLU A 306 -4.05 -15.54 26.17
N GLY A 307 -3.32 -15.22 25.10
CA GLY A 307 -3.16 -16.12 23.95
C GLY A 307 -4.39 -16.22 23.03
N SER A 308 -5.40 -15.38 23.26
CA SER A 308 -6.62 -15.28 22.47
C SER A 308 -6.66 -13.97 21.68
N LEU A 309 -7.43 -13.98 20.58
CA LEU A 309 -7.67 -12.81 19.72
C LEU A 309 -9.18 -12.62 19.58
N ASN A 310 -9.69 -11.51 20.07
CA ASN A 310 -11.10 -11.13 20.01
C ASN A 310 -11.26 -9.89 19.13
N ILE A 311 -12.32 -9.82 18.34
CA ILE A 311 -12.65 -8.67 17.50
C ILE A 311 -13.91 -8.01 18.03
N HIS A 312 -13.84 -6.71 18.31
CA HIS A 312 -14.98 -5.92 18.77
C HIS A 312 -15.29 -4.79 17.78
N ARG A 313 -16.57 -4.41 17.68
CA ARG A 313 -17.02 -3.18 17.01
C ARG A 313 -17.93 -2.35 17.91
N LEU A 314 -17.87 -1.02 17.74
CA LEU A 314 -18.74 -0.08 18.46
C LEU A 314 -20.19 -0.13 17.96
N LYS A 315 -20.38 -0.25 16.65
CA LYS A 315 -21.71 -0.25 16.02
C LYS A 315 -21.79 -1.38 15.00
N LYS A 316 -22.99 -1.93 14.83
CA LYS A 316 -23.30 -2.83 13.73
C LYS A 316 -23.66 -1.98 12.51
N ALA A 317 -22.78 -1.95 11.51
CA ALA A 317 -23.08 -1.31 10.24
C ALA A 317 -23.92 -2.25 9.37
N ASP A 318 -24.86 -1.70 8.60
CA ASP A 318 -25.66 -2.50 7.65
C ASP A 318 -24.73 -3.18 6.63
N GLY A 319 -24.79 -4.51 6.57
CA GLY A 319 -23.99 -5.33 5.67
C GLY A 319 -22.62 -5.79 6.19
N SER A 320 -22.23 -5.42 7.42
CA SER A 320 -20.93 -5.83 7.97
C SER A 320 -20.90 -7.30 8.38
N SER A 321 -19.90 -8.06 7.95
CA SER A 321 -19.74 -9.48 8.34
C SER A 321 -19.58 -9.61 9.87
N ASN A 322 -20.31 -10.55 10.47
CA ASN A 322 -20.16 -10.90 11.89
C ASN A 322 -18.93 -11.76 12.18
N VAL A 323 -18.11 -12.04 11.15
CA VAL A 323 -17.00 -12.96 11.23
C VAL A 323 -15.82 -12.42 10.41
N ARG A 324 -14.60 -12.64 10.90
CA ARG A 324 -13.34 -12.39 10.19
C ARG A 324 -12.68 -13.70 9.81
N SER A 325 -12.47 -13.92 8.52
CA SER A 325 -11.78 -15.12 8.02
C SER A 325 -10.27 -15.00 8.18
N ILE A 326 -9.64 -16.07 8.66
CA ILE A 326 -8.20 -16.28 8.61
C ILE A 326 -7.87 -16.87 7.24
N GLN A 327 -7.14 -16.13 6.43
CA GLN A 327 -6.76 -16.49 5.08
C GLN A 327 -5.32 -16.98 5.04
N THR A 328 -4.97 -17.73 4.00
CA THR A 328 -3.59 -18.15 3.74
C THR A 328 -3.01 -17.26 2.65
N LEU A 329 -1.93 -16.55 2.98
CA LEU A 329 -1.17 -15.76 2.02
C LEU A 329 -0.53 -16.66 0.97
N GLU A 330 -0.74 -16.31 -0.31
CA GLU A 330 -0.04 -16.91 -1.44
C GLU A 330 1.36 -16.31 -1.66
N LEU A 331 1.72 -15.30 -0.89
CA LEU A 331 3.01 -14.59 -0.97
C LEU A 331 4.17 -15.49 -0.52
N GLU A 332 5.25 -15.47 -1.29
CA GLU A 332 6.49 -16.18 -0.95
C GLU A 332 7.60 -15.22 -0.50
N LEU A 333 8.40 -15.64 0.48
CA LEU A 333 9.49 -14.82 1.03
C LEU A 333 10.49 -14.36 -0.05
N GLN A 334 10.74 -15.21 -1.07
CA GLN A 334 11.65 -14.89 -2.17
C GLN A 334 11.18 -13.68 -3.00
N GLU A 335 9.87 -13.45 -3.10
CA GLU A 335 9.31 -12.35 -3.88
C GLU A 335 9.62 -10.98 -3.27
N ILE A 336 9.79 -10.92 -1.94
CA ILE A 336 10.11 -9.71 -1.17
C ILE A 336 11.61 -9.58 -0.83
N MET A 337 12.47 -10.43 -1.40
CA MET A 337 13.92 -10.37 -1.26
C MET A 337 14.58 -9.87 -2.54
N LYS A 338 15.74 -9.22 -2.44
CA LYS A 338 16.50 -8.74 -3.61
C LYS A 338 17.13 -9.88 -4.42
N GLY A 339 17.41 -11.02 -3.79
CA GLY A 339 18.06 -12.16 -4.44
C GLY A 339 19.45 -11.79 -4.96
N LYS A 340 19.67 -11.94 -6.27
CA LYS A 340 20.95 -11.67 -6.96
C LYS A 340 21.16 -10.21 -7.37
N PHE A 341 20.19 -9.33 -7.11
CA PHE A 341 20.21 -7.93 -7.54
C PHE A 341 20.62 -7.00 -6.40
N ASP A 342 21.24 -5.88 -6.73
CA ASP A 342 21.66 -4.88 -5.73
C ASP A 342 20.46 -4.07 -5.19
N HIS A 343 19.44 -3.88 -6.03
CA HIS A 343 18.29 -3.04 -5.79
C HIS A 343 16.98 -3.76 -6.13
N PHE A 344 15.90 -3.45 -5.39
CA PHE A 344 14.56 -3.94 -5.69
C PHE A 344 14.08 -3.43 -7.05
N MET A 345 14.31 -2.16 -7.37
CA MET A 345 13.93 -1.62 -8.68
C MET A 345 14.57 -2.42 -9.84
N GLN A 346 15.86 -2.79 -9.72
CA GLN A 346 16.53 -3.60 -10.73
C GLN A 346 15.90 -5.00 -10.82
N LYS A 347 15.70 -5.67 -9.68
CA LYS A 347 14.99 -6.96 -9.62
C LYS A 347 13.65 -6.88 -10.35
N GLU A 348 12.84 -5.88 -10.01
CA GLU A 348 11.49 -5.73 -10.52
C GLU A 348 11.45 -5.40 -12.03
N ILE A 349 12.42 -4.62 -12.54
CA ILE A 349 12.58 -4.42 -13.99
C ILE A 349 12.85 -5.77 -14.67
N PHE A 350 13.75 -6.58 -14.10
CA PHE A 350 14.15 -7.87 -14.67
C PHE A 350 13.13 -8.99 -14.47
N GLU A 351 12.17 -8.84 -13.55
CA GLU A 351 11.02 -9.74 -13.33
C GLU A 351 9.82 -9.43 -14.24
N GLN A 352 9.92 -8.40 -15.09
CA GLN A 352 8.85 -8.06 -16.02
C GLN A 352 8.43 -9.21 -16.97
N PRO A 353 9.34 -10.05 -17.50
CA PRO A 353 8.95 -11.20 -18.31
C PRO A 353 8.04 -12.19 -17.57
N GLU A 354 8.30 -12.43 -16.28
CA GLU A 354 7.53 -13.35 -15.45
C GLU A 354 6.22 -12.71 -14.98
N SER A 355 6.25 -11.45 -14.54
CA SER A 355 5.07 -10.74 -14.04
C SER A 355 3.99 -10.51 -15.11
N VAL A 356 4.37 -10.22 -16.37
CA VAL A 356 3.38 -10.15 -17.46
C VAL A 356 2.74 -11.52 -17.74
N VAL A 357 3.51 -12.61 -17.63
CA VAL A 357 2.97 -13.98 -17.77
C VAL A 357 2.02 -14.30 -16.62
N ASN A 358 2.37 -13.95 -15.39
CA ASN A 358 1.51 -14.13 -14.22
C ASN A 358 0.21 -13.32 -14.33
N THR A 359 0.28 -12.12 -14.92
CA THR A 359 -0.89 -11.30 -15.22
C THR A 359 -1.83 -11.99 -16.21
N MET A 360 -1.30 -12.69 -17.21
CA MET A 360 -2.08 -13.39 -18.25
C MET A 360 -2.52 -14.81 -17.85
N ARG A 361 -1.88 -15.41 -16.83
CA ARG A 361 -2.07 -16.81 -16.42
C ARG A 361 -3.53 -17.10 -16.09
N GLY A 362 -4.10 -18.11 -16.76
CA GLY A 362 -5.49 -18.52 -16.59
C GLY A 362 -6.53 -17.54 -17.14
N ARG A 363 -6.09 -16.45 -17.79
CA ARG A 363 -6.95 -15.40 -18.35
C ARG A 363 -6.84 -15.28 -19.86
N LEU A 364 -5.66 -15.54 -20.43
CA LEU A 364 -5.40 -15.54 -21.86
C LEU A 364 -5.34 -16.99 -22.37
N ASP A 365 -6.26 -17.34 -23.27
CA ASP A 365 -6.24 -18.59 -24.01
C ASP A 365 -5.85 -18.31 -25.46
N VAL A 366 -4.59 -18.61 -25.78
CA VAL A 366 -4.00 -18.32 -27.10
C VAL A 366 -4.48 -19.29 -28.17
N GLU A 367 -4.84 -20.52 -27.78
CA GLU A 367 -5.31 -21.56 -28.70
C GLU A 367 -6.73 -21.24 -29.18
N ASN A 368 -7.62 -20.90 -28.25
CA ASN A 368 -9.02 -20.58 -28.55
C ASN A 368 -9.27 -19.08 -28.82
N LYS A 369 -8.21 -18.26 -28.83
CA LYS A 369 -8.29 -16.79 -29.02
C LYS A 369 -9.29 -16.12 -28.05
N ALA A 370 -9.31 -16.59 -26.80
CA ALA A 370 -10.25 -16.15 -25.79
C ALA A 370 -9.54 -15.42 -24.64
N VAL A 371 -10.24 -14.44 -24.05
CA VAL A 371 -9.79 -13.72 -22.86
C VAL A 371 -10.88 -13.77 -21.81
N THR A 372 -10.59 -14.33 -20.65
CA THR A 372 -11.53 -14.47 -19.54
C THR A 372 -11.01 -13.75 -18.29
N LEU A 373 -11.71 -12.69 -17.89
CA LEU A 373 -11.45 -11.99 -16.63
C LEU A 373 -12.54 -12.34 -15.63
N GLY A 374 -12.28 -13.35 -14.80
CA GLY A 374 -13.27 -13.92 -13.87
C GLY A 374 -13.95 -12.88 -12.97
N GLY A 375 -13.19 -11.92 -12.46
CA GLY A 375 -13.70 -10.84 -11.61
C GLY A 375 -14.65 -9.85 -12.30
N LEU A 376 -14.70 -9.83 -13.64
CA LEU A 376 -15.58 -8.94 -14.42
C LEU A 376 -16.77 -9.68 -15.07
N ARG A 377 -16.82 -11.01 -14.98
CA ARG A 377 -17.74 -11.85 -15.77
C ARG A 377 -19.21 -11.47 -15.58
N SER A 378 -19.63 -11.17 -14.35
CA SER A 378 -21.00 -10.77 -14.03
C SER A 378 -21.35 -9.34 -14.47
N TYR A 379 -20.35 -8.50 -14.78
CA TYR A 379 -20.53 -7.07 -15.05
C TYR A 379 -20.22 -6.68 -16.50
N ILE A 380 -19.57 -7.54 -17.28
CA ILE A 380 -19.12 -7.20 -18.65
C ILE A 380 -20.26 -6.70 -19.55
N ALA A 381 -21.45 -7.32 -19.46
CA ALA A 381 -22.62 -6.90 -20.23
C ALA A 381 -23.15 -5.53 -19.79
N THR A 382 -23.03 -5.18 -18.51
CA THR A 382 -23.40 -3.86 -17.99
C THR A 382 -22.38 -2.81 -18.43
N ILE A 383 -21.09 -3.12 -18.36
CA ILE A 383 -20.01 -2.23 -18.81
C ILE A 383 -20.15 -1.93 -20.30
N ARG A 384 -20.47 -2.92 -21.16
CA ARG A 384 -20.71 -2.69 -22.59
C ARG A 384 -21.87 -1.74 -22.89
N ARG A 385 -22.82 -1.57 -21.97
CA ARG A 385 -23.98 -0.66 -22.10
C ARG A 385 -23.72 0.73 -21.52
N CYS A 386 -22.58 0.96 -20.87
CA CYS A 386 -22.25 2.26 -20.33
C CYS A 386 -22.07 3.29 -21.45
N ARG A 387 -22.32 4.56 -21.15
CA ARG A 387 -22.15 5.65 -22.13
C ARG A 387 -20.73 6.16 -22.21
N ARG A 388 -19.95 5.97 -21.15
CA ARG A 388 -18.58 6.46 -21.02
C ARG A 388 -17.84 5.64 -19.98
N ILE A 389 -16.56 5.41 -20.23
CA ILE A 389 -15.63 4.84 -19.28
C ILE A 389 -14.70 5.96 -18.79
N ILE A 390 -14.51 6.05 -17.48
CA ILE A 390 -13.63 7.04 -16.85
C ILE A 390 -12.53 6.28 -16.11
N PHE A 391 -11.29 6.37 -16.58
CA PHE A 391 -10.12 5.90 -15.83
C PHE A 391 -9.71 6.96 -14.81
N ILE A 392 -9.53 6.55 -13.56
CA ILE A 392 -9.14 7.42 -12.45
C ILE A 392 -7.94 6.80 -11.74
N ALA A 393 -6.83 7.52 -11.71
CA ALA A 393 -5.57 7.04 -11.12
C ALA A 393 -4.62 8.20 -10.78
N CYS A 394 -3.47 7.88 -10.16
CA CYS A 394 -2.39 8.84 -9.87
C CYS A 394 -1.04 8.34 -10.43
N GLY A 395 -0.17 9.27 -10.79
CA GLY A 395 1.23 9.00 -11.17
C GLY A 395 1.39 7.95 -12.28
N THR A 396 2.27 6.98 -12.08
CA THR A 396 2.50 5.88 -13.05
C THR A 396 1.23 5.09 -13.40
N SER A 397 0.27 4.94 -12.47
CA SER A 397 -1.00 4.26 -12.78
C SER A 397 -1.90 5.11 -13.70
N TYR A 398 -1.80 6.43 -13.64
CA TYR A 398 -2.44 7.32 -14.63
C TYR A 398 -1.79 7.19 -16.01
N HIS A 399 -0.46 7.07 -16.08
CA HIS A 399 0.23 6.82 -17.35
C HIS A 399 -0.15 5.49 -17.99
N SER A 400 -0.38 4.43 -17.21
CA SER A 400 -0.84 3.14 -17.75
C SER A 400 -2.24 3.27 -18.36
N CYS A 401 -3.13 4.04 -17.73
CA CYS A 401 -4.45 4.36 -18.29
C CYS A 401 -4.34 5.14 -19.61
N MET A 402 -3.46 6.15 -19.66
CA MET A 402 -3.19 6.91 -20.88
C MET A 402 -2.64 6.02 -22.00
N ALA A 403 -1.82 5.02 -21.68
CA ALA A 403 -1.23 4.11 -22.65
C ALA A 403 -2.27 3.21 -23.33
N VAL A 404 -3.32 2.81 -22.61
CA VAL A 404 -4.38 1.95 -23.14
C VAL A 404 -5.59 2.71 -23.69
N ARG A 405 -5.67 4.02 -23.49
CA ARG A 405 -6.80 4.85 -23.94
C ARG A 405 -7.19 4.56 -25.40
N GLY A 406 -6.21 4.61 -26.31
CA GLY A 406 -6.46 4.43 -27.74
C GLY A 406 -7.03 3.05 -28.08
N ILE A 407 -6.55 1.98 -27.43
CA ILE A 407 -7.05 0.62 -27.71
C ILE A 407 -8.45 0.38 -27.10
N PHE A 408 -8.78 1.04 -25.98
CA PHE A 408 -10.15 1.03 -25.46
C PHE A 408 -11.11 1.76 -26.41
N GLU A 409 -10.74 2.95 -26.89
CA GLU A 409 -11.53 3.69 -27.89
C GLU A 409 -11.73 2.85 -29.17
N GLU A 410 -10.68 2.17 -29.64
CA GLU A 410 -10.70 1.33 -30.83
C GLU A 410 -11.59 0.07 -30.70
N LEU A 411 -11.48 -0.66 -29.59
CA LEU A 411 -12.15 -1.95 -29.39
C LEU A 411 -13.56 -1.81 -28.83
N ALA A 412 -13.75 -0.93 -27.84
CA ALA A 412 -15.04 -0.76 -27.18
C ALA A 412 -15.93 0.27 -27.89
N GLU A 413 -15.37 1.22 -28.64
CA GLU A 413 -16.11 2.34 -29.27
C GLU A 413 -17.00 3.11 -28.27
N ILE A 414 -16.55 3.15 -27.01
CA ILE A 414 -17.15 3.92 -25.93
C ILE A 414 -16.22 5.11 -25.64
N PRO A 415 -16.75 6.31 -25.42
CA PRO A 415 -15.95 7.46 -24.96
C PRO A 415 -15.11 7.12 -23.73
N ILE A 416 -13.81 7.37 -23.82
CA ILE A 416 -12.85 7.13 -22.74
C ILE A 416 -12.34 8.46 -22.20
N ALA A 417 -12.54 8.71 -20.91
CA ALA A 417 -11.88 9.77 -20.16
C ALA A 417 -10.76 9.17 -19.29
N VAL A 418 -9.66 9.90 -19.13
CA VAL A 418 -8.56 9.51 -18.24
C VAL A 418 -8.24 10.71 -17.37
N GLU A 419 -8.40 10.55 -16.06
CA GLU A 419 -8.42 11.64 -15.09
C GLU A 419 -7.39 11.39 -13.99
N LEU A 420 -6.69 12.45 -13.58
CA LEU A 420 -5.91 12.45 -12.35
C LEU A 420 -6.87 12.53 -11.17
N ALA A 421 -6.74 11.63 -10.19
CA ALA A 421 -7.74 11.51 -9.12
C ALA A 421 -7.91 12.78 -8.28
N SER A 422 -6.82 13.52 -8.03
CA SER A 422 -6.86 14.79 -7.29
C SER A 422 -7.67 15.86 -8.05
N ASP A 423 -7.30 16.16 -9.30
CA ASP A 423 -8.00 17.14 -10.14
C ASP A 423 -9.47 16.75 -10.41
N PHE A 424 -9.74 15.45 -10.50
CA PHE A 424 -11.11 14.93 -10.63
C PHE A 424 -12.00 15.28 -9.43
N LEU A 425 -11.44 15.20 -8.21
CA LEU A 425 -12.11 15.59 -6.97
C LEU A 425 -12.24 17.11 -6.86
N ASP A 426 -11.16 17.85 -7.12
CA ASP A 426 -11.12 19.32 -7.01
C ASP A 426 -12.16 20.00 -7.92
N ARG A 427 -12.37 19.44 -9.12
CA ARG A 427 -13.37 19.94 -10.07
C ARG A 427 -14.79 19.43 -9.82
N GLU A 428 -14.97 18.54 -8.84
CA GLU A 428 -16.21 17.78 -8.64
C GLU A 428 -16.75 17.22 -9.97
N ALA A 429 -15.91 16.48 -10.68
CA ALA A 429 -16.20 16.09 -12.05
C ALA A 429 -17.59 15.41 -12.21
N PRO A 430 -18.37 15.74 -13.25
CA PRO A 430 -19.69 15.13 -13.45
C PRO A 430 -19.60 13.62 -13.71
N VAL A 431 -20.24 12.84 -12.83
CA VAL A 431 -20.37 11.38 -12.93
C VAL A 431 -21.85 11.00 -12.91
N PHE A 432 -22.24 10.10 -13.80
CA PHE A 432 -23.61 9.62 -13.99
C PHE A 432 -23.72 8.12 -13.72
N ARG A 433 -24.95 7.65 -13.52
CA ARG A 433 -25.25 6.24 -13.21
C ARG A 433 -24.90 5.27 -14.34
N ASP A 434 -24.86 5.77 -15.57
CA ASP A 434 -24.51 5.02 -16.79
C ASP A 434 -23.03 5.17 -17.18
N ASP A 435 -22.20 5.78 -16.32
CA ASP A 435 -20.75 5.73 -16.43
C ASP A 435 -20.19 4.44 -15.81
N THR A 436 -19.07 3.97 -16.34
CA THR A 436 -18.20 3.00 -15.67
C THR A 436 -16.89 3.66 -15.27
N CYS A 437 -16.63 3.74 -13.97
CA CYS A 437 -15.41 4.32 -13.41
C CYS A 437 -14.40 3.21 -13.10
N ILE A 438 -13.23 3.23 -13.73
CA ILE A 438 -12.15 2.27 -13.53
C ILE A 438 -11.05 2.92 -12.68
N PHE A 439 -10.80 2.35 -11.50
CA PHE A 439 -9.77 2.79 -10.57
C PHE A 439 -8.53 1.91 -10.73
N VAL A 440 -7.41 2.51 -11.11
CA VAL A 440 -6.14 1.80 -11.30
C VAL A 440 -5.16 2.21 -10.22
N SER A 441 -4.78 1.27 -9.36
CA SER A 441 -3.85 1.53 -8.25
C SER A 441 -3.03 0.29 -7.91
N GLN A 442 -1.70 0.42 -7.87
CA GLN A 442 -0.83 -0.68 -7.46
C GLN A 442 -1.13 -1.12 -6.02
N SER A 443 -1.20 -0.18 -5.08
CA SER A 443 -1.42 -0.46 -3.66
C SER A 443 -2.89 -0.73 -3.33
N GLY A 444 -3.82 -0.14 -4.10
CA GLY A 444 -5.24 -0.13 -3.76
C GLY A 444 -5.60 0.76 -2.56
N GLU A 445 -4.66 1.60 -2.10
CA GLU A 445 -4.78 2.44 -0.89
C GLU A 445 -4.47 3.93 -1.17
N THR A 446 -4.29 4.32 -2.43
CA THR A 446 -3.98 5.72 -2.80
C THR A 446 -5.12 6.64 -2.37
N ALA A 447 -4.85 7.65 -1.54
CA ALA A 447 -5.86 8.48 -0.88
C ALA A 447 -6.83 9.14 -1.88
N ASP A 448 -6.31 9.93 -2.83
CA ASP A 448 -7.14 10.60 -3.85
C ASP A 448 -7.98 9.61 -4.66
N SER A 449 -7.40 8.46 -5.02
CA SER A 449 -8.12 7.44 -5.79
C SER A 449 -9.23 6.78 -4.96
N LEU A 450 -9.02 6.59 -3.66
CA LEU A 450 -10.02 6.05 -2.74
C LEU A 450 -11.16 7.06 -2.48
N LEU A 451 -10.83 8.34 -2.34
CA LEU A 451 -11.82 9.42 -2.23
C LEU A 451 -12.63 9.56 -3.52
N ALA A 452 -11.98 9.54 -4.68
CA ALA A 452 -12.66 9.55 -5.97
C ALA A 452 -13.56 8.31 -6.17
N LEU A 453 -13.16 7.15 -5.64
CA LEU A 453 -14.00 5.95 -5.62
C LEU A 453 -15.28 6.16 -4.81
N ARG A 454 -15.17 6.68 -3.58
CA ARG A 454 -16.34 6.99 -2.75
C ARG A 454 -17.26 8.01 -3.44
N PHE A 455 -16.68 9.06 -4.02
CA PHE A 455 -17.41 10.07 -4.80
C PHE A 455 -18.20 9.48 -5.98
N CYS A 456 -17.64 8.49 -6.69
CA CYS A 456 -18.31 7.81 -7.80
C CYS A 456 -19.40 6.84 -7.33
N LEU A 457 -19.17 6.15 -6.21
CA LEU A 457 -20.16 5.25 -5.59
C LEU A 457 -21.40 6.03 -5.15
N GLU A 458 -21.24 7.20 -4.52
CA GLU A 458 -22.35 8.08 -4.12
C GLU A 458 -23.21 8.53 -5.30
N ARG A 459 -22.60 8.69 -6.48
CA ARG A 459 -23.30 9.05 -7.72
C ARG A 459 -23.91 7.86 -8.46
N GLY A 460 -23.68 6.64 -7.95
CA GLY A 460 -24.27 5.41 -8.46
C GLY A 460 -23.64 4.90 -9.76
N ALA A 461 -22.42 5.32 -10.08
CA ALA A 461 -21.68 4.77 -11.22
C ALA A 461 -21.22 3.34 -10.93
N LEU A 462 -21.07 2.53 -11.98
CA LEU A 462 -20.43 1.22 -11.85
C LEU A 462 -18.93 1.43 -11.64
N THR A 463 -18.36 0.81 -10.62
CA THR A 463 -16.94 0.97 -10.25
C THR A 463 -16.16 -0.33 -10.43
N VAL A 464 -14.99 -0.23 -11.08
CA VAL A 464 -14.10 -1.36 -11.38
C VAL A 464 -12.73 -1.11 -10.78
N GLY A 465 -12.22 -2.02 -9.95
CA GLY A 465 -10.88 -1.92 -9.37
C GLY A 465 -9.83 -2.73 -10.14
N ILE A 466 -8.76 -2.10 -10.62
CA ILE A 466 -7.58 -2.77 -11.18
C ILE A 466 -6.42 -2.57 -10.19
N VAL A 467 -6.18 -3.60 -9.37
CA VAL A 467 -5.25 -3.51 -8.22
C VAL A 467 -4.22 -4.62 -8.20
N ASN A 468 -3.08 -4.41 -7.55
CA ASN A 468 -2.07 -5.46 -7.36
C ASN A 468 -2.09 -6.07 -5.95
N VAL A 469 -2.74 -5.42 -4.97
CA VAL A 469 -2.87 -5.91 -3.59
C VAL A 469 -4.29 -6.40 -3.34
N VAL A 470 -4.43 -7.70 -3.07
CA VAL A 470 -5.69 -8.33 -2.68
C VAL A 470 -6.10 -7.86 -1.28
N GLY A 471 -7.40 -7.58 -1.09
CA GLY A 471 -7.92 -7.10 0.19
C GLY A 471 -7.62 -5.63 0.49
N SER A 472 -7.11 -4.88 -0.48
CA SER A 472 -6.95 -3.42 -0.38
C SER A 472 -8.30 -2.70 -0.41
N SER A 473 -8.35 -1.48 0.12
CA SER A 473 -9.57 -0.67 0.23
C SER A 473 -10.29 -0.51 -1.12
N ILE A 474 -9.56 -0.18 -2.20
CA ILE A 474 -10.16 -0.09 -3.55
C ILE A 474 -10.74 -1.44 -3.98
N SER A 475 -10.03 -2.55 -3.75
CA SER A 475 -10.50 -3.89 -4.15
C SER A 475 -11.79 -4.31 -3.45
N LEU A 476 -11.96 -3.93 -2.18
CA LEU A 476 -13.11 -4.28 -1.36
C LEU A 476 -14.33 -3.39 -1.65
N LEU A 477 -14.12 -2.11 -1.97
CA LEU A 477 -15.19 -1.14 -2.20
C LEU A 477 -15.72 -1.13 -3.64
N THR A 478 -14.92 -1.55 -4.62
CA THR A 478 -15.40 -1.61 -6.02
C THR A 478 -16.39 -2.75 -6.25
N HIS A 479 -17.33 -2.58 -7.18
CA HIS A 479 -18.35 -3.59 -7.50
C HIS A 479 -17.75 -4.87 -8.11
N CYS A 480 -16.68 -4.71 -8.89
CA CYS A 480 -15.92 -5.77 -9.51
C CYS A 480 -14.48 -5.33 -9.76
N GLY A 481 -13.60 -6.26 -10.12
CA GLY A 481 -12.21 -5.88 -10.35
C GLY A 481 -11.34 -6.95 -10.98
N VAL A 482 -10.11 -6.56 -11.26
CA VAL A 482 -9.04 -7.41 -11.78
C VAL A 482 -7.84 -7.28 -10.86
N HIS A 483 -7.44 -8.38 -10.25
CA HIS A 483 -6.14 -8.46 -9.58
C HIS A 483 -5.05 -8.59 -10.64
N VAL A 484 -4.14 -7.62 -10.73
CA VAL A 484 -3.09 -7.58 -11.75
C VAL A 484 -2.17 -8.79 -11.64
N ASN A 485 -1.84 -9.22 -10.42
CA ASN A 485 -0.97 -10.38 -10.16
C ASN A 485 0.47 -10.21 -10.68
N ALA A 486 1.06 -9.03 -10.49
CA ALA A 486 2.47 -8.76 -10.79
C ALA A 486 3.43 -9.27 -9.69
N GLY A 487 2.90 -9.82 -8.61
CA GLY A 487 3.62 -10.09 -7.36
C GLY A 487 3.89 -8.81 -6.55
N PRO A 488 4.48 -8.93 -5.36
CA PRO A 488 4.87 -7.79 -4.53
C PRO A 488 5.85 -6.87 -5.26
N GLU A 489 5.61 -5.57 -5.19
CA GLU A 489 6.54 -4.54 -5.64
C GLU A 489 7.01 -3.80 -4.38
N ILE A 490 8.32 -3.72 -4.17
CA ILE A 490 8.98 -3.13 -3.00
C ILE A 490 9.69 -1.83 -3.39
N GLY A 491 10.22 -1.73 -4.62
CA GLY A 491 10.80 -0.49 -5.13
C GLY A 491 9.81 0.67 -5.08
N VAL A 492 10.25 1.86 -4.67
CA VAL A 492 9.36 3.04 -4.58
C VAL A 492 8.84 3.45 -5.95
N ALA A 493 9.70 3.45 -6.96
CA ALA A 493 9.31 3.71 -8.34
C ALA A 493 8.68 2.47 -8.97
N SER A 494 7.42 2.60 -9.40
CA SER A 494 6.69 1.48 -10.02
C SER A 494 7.29 1.07 -11.37
N THR A 495 7.41 -0.24 -11.62
CA THR A 495 7.99 -0.80 -12.85
C THR A 495 7.13 -1.94 -13.40
N LYS A 496 7.20 -3.13 -12.78
CA LYS A 496 6.41 -4.30 -13.19
C LYS A 496 4.92 -4.12 -12.98
N ALA A 497 4.49 -3.29 -12.02
CA ALA A 497 3.08 -2.97 -11.88
C ALA A 497 2.57 -2.13 -13.06
N TYR A 498 3.35 -1.19 -13.62
CA TYR A 498 2.95 -0.43 -14.82
C TYR A 498 2.69 -1.35 -16.02
N THR A 499 3.65 -2.22 -16.35
CA THR A 499 3.52 -3.13 -17.51
C THR A 499 2.43 -4.17 -17.29
N SER A 500 2.26 -4.66 -16.06
CA SER A 500 1.19 -5.60 -15.72
C SER A 500 -0.19 -4.95 -15.73
N GLN A 501 -0.33 -3.70 -15.24
CA GLN A 501 -1.58 -2.91 -15.35
C GLN A 501 -1.97 -2.70 -16.82
N PHE A 502 -1.00 -2.33 -17.66
CA PHE A 502 -1.20 -2.18 -19.10
C PHE A 502 -1.72 -3.49 -19.70
N VAL A 503 -1.06 -4.63 -19.47
CA VAL A 503 -1.51 -5.95 -19.97
C VAL A 503 -2.92 -6.31 -19.47
N ALA A 504 -3.21 -6.11 -18.18
CA ALA A 504 -4.53 -6.37 -17.61
C ALA A 504 -5.62 -5.53 -18.26
N MET A 505 -5.36 -4.25 -18.52
CA MET A 505 -6.28 -3.35 -19.20
C MET A 505 -6.46 -3.69 -20.68
N VAL A 506 -5.42 -4.12 -21.39
CA VAL A 506 -5.56 -4.61 -22.78
C VAL A 506 -6.46 -5.86 -22.82
N MET A 507 -6.26 -6.81 -21.89
CA MET A 507 -7.16 -7.97 -21.76
C MET A 507 -8.60 -7.55 -21.45
N PHE A 508 -8.80 -6.49 -20.68
CA PHE A 508 -10.12 -5.94 -20.42
C PHE A 508 -10.76 -5.36 -21.71
N ALA A 509 -10.03 -4.58 -22.50
CA ALA A 509 -10.52 -4.10 -23.80
C ALA A 509 -10.85 -5.25 -24.78
N LEU A 510 -10.05 -6.33 -24.79
CA LEU A 510 -10.31 -7.55 -25.56
C LEU A 510 -11.58 -8.28 -25.10
N SER A 511 -11.86 -8.29 -23.79
CA SER A 511 -13.08 -8.86 -23.23
C SER A 511 -14.30 -7.99 -23.58
N LEU A 512 -14.17 -6.67 -23.59
CA LEU A 512 -15.28 -5.76 -23.98
C LEU A 512 -15.68 -5.89 -25.44
N SER A 513 -14.76 -6.28 -26.33
CA SER A 513 -15.00 -6.37 -27.78
C SER A 513 -15.34 -7.78 -28.28
N GLU A 514 -15.56 -8.74 -27.37
CA GLU A 514 -15.71 -10.17 -27.71
C GLU A 514 -16.89 -10.47 -28.65
N ASP A 515 -17.99 -9.74 -28.52
CA ASP A 515 -19.21 -9.91 -29.31
C ASP A 515 -19.19 -9.18 -30.66
N ARG A 516 -18.07 -8.52 -31.01
CA ARG A 516 -17.95 -7.71 -32.23
C ARG A 516 -17.24 -8.46 -33.34
N ALA A 517 -18.01 -8.93 -34.32
CA ALA A 517 -17.49 -9.64 -35.49
C ALA A 517 -16.43 -8.83 -36.27
N SER A 518 -16.60 -7.51 -36.39
CA SER A 518 -15.66 -6.62 -37.10
C SER A 518 -14.29 -6.50 -36.42
N LYS A 519 -14.17 -6.88 -35.14
CA LYS A 519 -12.93 -6.77 -34.36
C LYS A 519 -12.18 -8.10 -34.22
N ILE A 520 -12.70 -9.21 -34.75
CA ILE A 520 -12.11 -10.55 -34.57
C ILE A 520 -10.63 -10.57 -34.98
N GLN A 521 -10.31 -10.16 -36.21
CA GLN A 521 -8.93 -10.18 -36.71
C GLN A 521 -7.99 -9.34 -35.85
N ARG A 522 -8.45 -8.16 -35.41
CA ARG A 522 -7.67 -7.27 -34.55
C ARG A 522 -7.46 -7.87 -33.16
N ARG A 523 -8.46 -8.53 -32.59
CA ARG A 523 -8.35 -9.24 -31.31
C ARG A 523 -7.34 -10.37 -31.39
N GLU A 524 -7.40 -11.18 -32.46
CA GLU A 524 -6.45 -12.28 -32.69
C GLU A 524 -5.01 -11.77 -32.82
N GLU A 525 -4.78 -10.69 -33.57
CA GLU A 525 -3.47 -10.04 -33.68
C GLU A 525 -2.91 -9.65 -32.31
N ILE A 526 -3.73 -9.00 -31.47
CA ILE A 526 -3.32 -8.56 -30.13
C ILE A 526 -3.05 -9.76 -29.21
N ILE A 527 -3.89 -10.79 -29.23
CA ILE A 527 -3.71 -12.02 -28.44
C ILE A 527 -2.40 -12.72 -28.81
N ASP A 528 -2.09 -12.81 -30.11
CA ASP A 528 -0.82 -13.35 -30.58
C ASP A 528 0.37 -12.48 -30.15
N GLY A 529 0.22 -11.16 -30.19
CA GLY A 529 1.22 -10.22 -29.66
C GLY A 529 1.49 -10.42 -28.17
N LEU A 530 0.43 -10.55 -27.36
CA LEU A 530 0.52 -10.81 -25.92
C LEU A 530 1.26 -12.11 -25.62
N SER A 531 1.04 -13.17 -26.41
CA SER A 531 1.75 -14.46 -26.25
C SER A 531 3.28 -14.35 -26.41
N LYS A 532 3.76 -13.35 -27.18
CA LYS A 532 5.17 -13.16 -27.51
C LYS A 532 5.87 -12.14 -26.60
N ILE A 533 5.10 -11.32 -25.89
CA ILE A 533 5.61 -10.14 -25.18
C ILE A 533 6.70 -10.50 -24.15
N SER A 534 6.52 -11.59 -23.40
CA SER A 534 7.51 -12.03 -22.39
C SER A 534 8.88 -12.33 -23.00
N GLY A 535 8.90 -12.98 -24.17
CA GLY A 535 10.14 -13.24 -24.91
C GLY A 535 10.81 -11.95 -25.40
N GLN A 536 10.02 -11.01 -25.91
CA GLN A 536 10.51 -9.71 -26.39
C GLN A 536 11.07 -8.85 -25.26
N ILE A 537 10.45 -8.86 -24.09
CA ILE A 537 10.99 -8.19 -22.88
C ILE A 537 12.35 -8.79 -22.52
N LYS A 538 12.51 -10.12 -22.55
CA LYS A 538 13.80 -10.78 -22.28
C LYS A 538 14.89 -10.37 -23.27
N GLU A 539 14.54 -10.08 -24.53
CA GLU A 539 15.49 -9.57 -25.51
C GLU A 539 15.96 -8.15 -25.17
N ILE A 540 15.04 -7.27 -24.76
CA ILE A 540 15.34 -5.89 -24.37
C ILE A 540 16.19 -5.84 -23.09
N LEU A 541 15.93 -6.71 -22.12
CA LEU A 541 16.72 -6.76 -20.89
C LEU A 541 18.20 -7.12 -21.13
N LYS A 542 18.56 -7.70 -22.28
CA LYS A 542 19.96 -7.90 -22.68
C LYS A 542 20.68 -6.58 -23.00
N LEU A 543 19.93 -5.50 -23.23
CA LEU A 543 20.46 -4.15 -23.48
C LEU A 543 20.89 -3.42 -22.20
N ASP A 544 20.78 -4.04 -21.02
CA ASP A 544 21.16 -3.44 -19.74
C ASP A 544 22.58 -2.84 -19.76
N GLN A 545 23.58 -3.64 -20.17
CA GLN A 545 24.97 -3.20 -20.23
C GLN A 545 25.21 -2.13 -21.32
N PRO A 546 24.72 -2.28 -22.56
CA PRO A 546 24.74 -1.19 -23.55
C PRO A 546 24.10 0.12 -23.07
N ILE A 547 22.96 0.05 -22.36
CA ILE A 547 22.27 1.22 -21.81
C ILE A 547 23.08 1.87 -20.70
N LYS A 548 23.74 1.09 -19.85
CA LYS A 548 24.68 1.61 -18.85
C LYS A 548 25.81 2.42 -19.48
N GLU A 549 26.41 1.90 -20.55
CA GLU A 549 27.50 2.56 -21.28
C GLU A 549 27.00 3.84 -21.99
N LEU A 550 25.81 3.77 -22.58
CA LEU A 550 25.12 4.93 -23.15
C LEU A 550 24.94 6.03 -22.11
N CYS A 551 24.47 5.68 -20.90
CA CYS A 551 24.27 6.64 -19.83
C CYS A 551 25.58 7.29 -19.38
N ALA A 552 26.64 6.49 -19.25
CA ALA A 552 27.98 6.96 -18.90
C ALA A 552 28.54 7.97 -19.90
N LYS A 553 28.25 7.78 -21.19
CA LYS A 553 28.76 8.63 -22.27
C LYS A 553 27.93 9.90 -22.46
N THR A 554 26.61 9.79 -22.45
CA THR A 554 25.72 10.85 -22.98
C THR A 554 25.14 11.75 -21.88
N PHE A 555 24.82 11.20 -20.71
CA PHE A 555 24.07 11.93 -19.68
C PHE A 555 24.93 12.48 -18.53
N LYS A 556 26.23 12.22 -18.54
CA LYS A 556 27.15 12.71 -17.51
C LYS A 556 27.11 14.25 -17.45
N ASN A 557 26.93 14.81 -16.25
CA ASN A 557 26.83 16.25 -15.97
C ASN A 557 25.64 16.97 -16.63
N GLN A 558 24.68 16.24 -17.18
CA GLN A 558 23.47 16.85 -17.74
C GLN A 558 22.52 17.27 -16.62
N LYS A 559 21.81 18.39 -16.83
CA LYS A 559 20.82 18.91 -15.86
C LYS A 559 19.38 18.71 -16.32
N SER A 560 19.18 18.53 -17.62
CA SER A 560 17.86 18.38 -18.20
C SER A 560 17.87 17.39 -19.35
N LEU A 561 16.70 16.81 -19.63
CA LEU A 561 16.47 15.80 -20.66
C LEU A 561 15.06 15.98 -21.24
N LEU A 562 14.92 15.91 -22.56
CA LEU A 562 13.61 15.83 -23.19
C LEU A 562 13.30 14.41 -23.69
N LEU A 563 12.08 13.96 -23.45
CA LEU A 563 11.52 12.70 -23.94
C LEU A 563 10.39 12.98 -24.93
N LEU A 564 10.50 12.47 -26.16
CA LEU A 564 9.56 12.74 -27.24
C LEU A 564 8.83 11.46 -27.66
N GLY A 565 7.49 11.53 -27.66
CA GLY A 565 6.61 10.44 -28.09
C GLY A 565 5.38 10.97 -28.82
N ARG A 566 4.69 10.09 -29.56
CA ARG A 566 3.43 10.42 -30.26
C ARG A 566 2.42 9.29 -30.13
N GLY A 567 1.13 9.63 -30.10
CA GLY A 567 0.07 8.62 -29.94
C GLY A 567 0.24 7.86 -28.64
N SER A 568 0.15 6.53 -28.68
CA SER A 568 0.39 5.67 -27.51
C SER A 568 1.81 5.80 -26.95
N GLN A 569 2.79 6.22 -27.75
CA GLN A 569 4.17 6.42 -27.27
C GLN A 569 4.33 7.69 -26.44
N TYR A 570 3.35 8.60 -26.43
CA TYR A 570 3.39 9.78 -25.56
C TYR A 570 3.26 9.39 -24.08
N SER A 571 2.42 8.41 -23.73
CA SER A 571 2.35 7.91 -22.35
C SER A 571 3.65 7.20 -21.95
N THR A 572 4.30 6.47 -22.85
CA THR A 572 5.63 5.90 -22.61
C THR A 572 6.67 6.99 -22.33
N ALA A 573 6.63 8.10 -23.06
CA ALA A 573 7.50 9.25 -22.80
C ALA A 573 7.23 9.88 -21.43
N LEU A 574 5.95 10.10 -21.08
CA LEU A 574 5.53 10.61 -19.76
C LEU A 574 6.01 9.71 -18.62
N GLU A 575 5.85 8.41 -18.77
CA GLU A 575 6.31 7.43 -17.77
C GLU A 575 7.83 7.42 -17.63
N GLY A 576 8.56 7.40 -18.74
CA GLY A 576 10.02 7.50 -18.70
C GLY A 576 10.51 8.78 -18.03
N ALA A 577 9.88 9.91 -18.33
CA ALA A 577 10.23 11.20 -17.73
C ALA A 577 9.94 11.22 -16.22
N LEU A 578 8.83 10.61 -15.80
CA LEU A 578 8.52 10.45 -14.38
C LEU A 578 9.55 9.56 -13.68
N LYS A 579 9.89 8.40 -14.22
CA LYS A 579 10.91 7.51 -13.62
C LYS A 579 12.25 8.21 -13.46
N ILE A 580 12.73 8.89 -14.50
CA ILE A 580 14.00 9.64 -14.46
C ILE A 580 13.94 10.71 -13.37
N LYS A 581 12.88 11.52 -13.31
CA LYS A 581 12.72 12.53 -12.26
C LYS A 581 12.69 11.94 -10.85
N GLU A 582 11.95 10.86 -10.63
CA GLU A 582 11.75 10.25 -9.32
C GLU A 582 13.05 9.73 -8.70
N ILE A 583 13.92 9.11 -9.49
CA ILE A 583 15.07 8.38 -8.93
C ILE A 583 16.43 9.03 -9.19
N SER A 584 16.61 9.72 -10.33
CA SER A 584 17.89 10.39 -10.64
C SER A 584 17.88 11.88 -10.32
N TYR A 585 16.71 12.46 -10.03
CA TYR A 585 16.49 13.91 -9.83
C TYR A 585 16.90 14.78 -11.01
N LEU A 586 17.16 14.17 -12.17
CA LEU A 586 17.39 14.89 -13.40
C LEU A 586 16.06 15.51 -13.86
N HIS A 587 16.07 16.79 -14.23
CA HIS A 587 14.88 17.42 -14.77
C HIS A 587 14.53 16.81 -16.13
N CYS A 588 13.54 15.92 -16.16
CA CYS A 588 13.09 15.30 -17.39
C CYS A 588 11.65 15.66 -17.71
N GLU A 589 11.44 16.18 -18.91
CA GLU A 589 10.13 16.56 -19.42
C GLU A 589 9.78 15.71 -20.64
N ALA A 590 8.52 15.24 -20.69
CA ALA A 590 8.00 14.51 -21.83
C ALA A 590 7.08 15.41 -22.65
N VAL A 591 7.35 15.47 -23.95
CA VAL A 591 6.63 16.35 -24.89
C VAL A 591 6.07 15.52 -26.03
N MET A 592 4.82 15.81 -26.38
CA MET A 592 4.21 15.20 -27.55
C MET A 592 4.90 15.72 -28.81
N SER A 593 5.43 14.84 -29.66
CA SER A 593 6.27 15.25 -30.80
C SER A 593 5.55 16.15 -31.82
N GLY A 594 4.22 16.15 -31.83
CA GLY A 594 3.41 17.08 -32.62
C GLY A 594 3.50 18.54 -32.16
N GLU A 595 3.77 18.75 -30.87
CA GLU A 595 3.77 20.07 -30.22
C GLU A 595 5.12 20.78 -30.29
N LEU A 596 6.15 20.15 -30.84
CA LEU A 596 7.51 20.72 -30.90
C LEU A 596 7.53 22.14 -31.46
N LYS A 597 6.85 22.36 -32.59
CA LYS A 597 6.80 23.67 -33.27
C LYS A 597 6.04 24.75 -32.49
N HIS A 598 5.28 24.37 -31.47
CA HIS A 598 4.48 25.28 -30.67
C HIS A 598 5.24 25.87 -29.47
N GLY A 599 6.55 25.60 -29.37
CA GLY A 599 7.46 26.33 -28.46
C GLY A 599 8.68 25.51 -28.03
N VAL A 600 8.49 24.21 -27.78
CA VAL A 600 9.53 23.32 -27.20
C VAL A 600 10.78 23.22 -28.09
N LEU A 601 10.61 23.34 -29.40
CA LEU A 601 11.73 23.29 -30.35
C LEU A 601 12.76 24.42 -30.15
N ALA A 602 12.42 25.49 -29.43
CA ALA A 602 13.37 26.54 -29.03
C ALA A 602 14.40 26.07 -27.99
N LEU A 603 14.12 24.99 -27.28
CA LEU A 603 15.06 24.38 -26.32
C LEU A 603 16.08 23.46 -27.00
N VAL A 604 15.84 23.06 -28.24
CA VAL A 604 16.69 22.07 -28.93
C VAL A 604 18.00 22.71 -29.40
N ASP A 605 19.10 22.19 -28.89
CA ASP A 605 20.46 22.52 -29.32
C ASP A 605 21.35 21.25 -29.30
N GLU A 606 22.67 21.40 -29.52
CA GLU A 606 23.62 20.28 -29.50
C GLU A 606 23.90 19.70 -28.10
N SER A 607 23.54 20.43 -27.05
CA SER A 607 23.89 20.12 -25.66
C SER A 607 22.77 19.41 -24.91
N LEU A 608 21.51 19.76 -25.22
CA LEU A 608 20.32 19.20 -24.59
C LEU A 608 20.14 17.74 -25.05
N PRO A 609 20.21 16.76 -24.14
CA PRO A 609 19.92 15.38 -24.47
C PRO A 609 18.43 15.22 -24.79
N ILE A 610 18.14 14.49 -25.87
CA ILE A 610 16.78 14.22 -26.33
C ILE A 610 16.66 12.71 -26.58
N ILE A 611 15.67 12.07 -25.98
CA ILE A 611 15.29 10.69 -26.31
C ILE A 611 13.99 10.75 -27.11
N MET A 612 13.95 10.09 -28.27
CA MET A 612 12.77 10.03 -29.12
C MET A 612 12.31 8.59 -29.34
N ILE A 613 11.01 8.32 -29.20
CA ILE A 613 10.42 7.00 -29.43
C ILE A 613 9.85 6.95 -30.85
N LEU A 614 10.52 6.23 -31.76
CA LEU A 614 10.18 6.09 -33.18
C LEU A 614 10.14 4.62 -33.60
N THR A 615 9.20 3.88 -33.03
CA THR A 615 8.89 2.51 -33.49
C THR A 615 7.88 2.52 -34.64
N ARG A 616 7.87 1.45 -35.44
CA ARG A 616 7.09 1.34 -36.68
C ARG A 616 5.61 1.10 -36.39
N ASP A 617 4.87 2.19 -36.29
CA ASP A 617 3.40 2.23 -36.20
C ASP A 617 2.78 3.10 -37.32
N ASN A 618 1.46 3.30 -37.27
CA ASN A 618 0.73 4.14 -38.23
C ASN A 618 1.12 5.63 -38.17
N LEU A 619 1.78 6.07 -37.10
CA LEU A 619 2.21 7.46 -36.87
C LEU A 619 3.70 7.68 -37.20
N PHE A 620 4.44 6.62 -37.57
CA PHE A 620 5.88 6.66 -37.82
C PHE A 620 6.30 7.82 -38.73
N LYS A 621 5.63 8.02 -39.87
CA LYS A 621 5.96 9.13 -40.81
C LYS A 621 5.87 10.51 -40.15
N LYS A 622 4.90 10.70 -39.24
CA LYS A 622 4.73 11.96 -38.51
C LYS A 622 5.80 12.11 -37.43
N SER A 623 6.19 11.02 -36.76
CA SER A 623 7.26 11.02 -35.77
C SER A 623 8.65 11.22 -36.41
N LEU A 624 8.88 10.66 -37.60
CA LEU A 624 10.09 10.86 -38.38
C LEU A 624 10.27 12.33 -38.79
N ASN A 625 9.17 13.01 -39.15
CA ASN A 625 9.22 14.45 -39.42
C ASN A 625 9.65 15.25 -38.17
N ALA A 626 9.18 14.86 -36.98
CA ALA A 626 9.64 15.47 -35.73
C ALA A 626 11.14 15.21 -35.47
N TYR A 627 11.62 13.99 -35.73
CA TYR A 627 13.06 13.67 -35.66
C TYR A 627 13.90 14.54 -36.59
N GLN A 628 13.48 14.71 -37.85
CA GLN A 628 14.16 15.57 -38.82
C GLN A 628 14.19 17.03 -38.35
N GLN A 629 13.14 17.52 -37.69
CA GLN A 629 13.11 18.88 -37.15
C GLN A 629 14.10 19.10 -36.01
N VAL A 630 14.28 18.08 -35.15
CA VAL A 630 15.27 18.09 -34.06
C VAL A 630 16.69 18.04 -34.65
N ALA A 631 16.94 17.11 -35.57
CA ALA A 631 18.24 16.95 -36.23
C ALA A 631 18.65 18.22 -37.00
N ALA A 632 17.72 18.86 -37.70
CA ALA A 632 17.97 20.11 -38.43
C ALA A 632 18.39 21.30 -37.54
N ARG A 633 18.26 21.20 -36.22
CA ARG A 633 18.64 22.22 -35.23
C ARG A 633 19.86 21.82 -34.40
N GLY A 634 20.62 20.83 -34.86
CA GLY A 634 21.82 20.35 -34.18
C GLY A 634 21.55 19.36 -33.05
N GLY A 635 20.29 19.04 -32.76
CA GLY A 635 19.93 18.03 -31.77
C GLY A 635 20.46 16.66 -32.18
N LYS A 636 21.08 15.94 -31.23
CA LYS A 636 21.63 14.59 -31.43
C LYS A 636 20.81 13.58 -30.62
N PRO A 637 19.62 13.20 -31.09
CA PRO A 637 18.70 12.41 -30.28
C PRO A 637 19.19 10.96 -30.13
N ILE A 638 18.86 10.36 -28.99
CA ILE A 638 18.83 8.91 -28.79
C ILE A 638 17.47 8.43 -29.26
N VAL A 639 17.44 7.49 -30.21
CA VAL A 639 16.21 7.01 -30.85
C VAL A 639 15.93 5.59 -30.39
N ILE A 640 14.75 5.37 -29.79
CA ILE A 640 14.20 4.04 -29.54
C ILE A 640 13.46 3.61 -30.81
N CYS A 641 14.00 2.65 -31.55
CA CYS A 641 13.50 2.22 -32.86
C CYS A 641 13.44 0.69 -32.95
N ASN A 642 12.86 0.17 -34.03
CA ASN A 642 12.91 -1.28 -34.30
C ASN A 642 14.30 -1.69 -34.85
N PRO A 643 14.66 -2.99 -34.80
CA PRO A 643 15.96 -3.46 -35.24
C PRO A 643 16.14 -3.23 -36.74
N SER A 644 17.38 -2.88 -37.13
CA SER A 644 17.77 -2.69 -38.54
C SER A 644 16.97 -1.60 -39.27
N ASP A 645 16.49 -0.57 -38.56
CA ASP A 645 15.85 0.59 -39.19
C ASP A 645 16.90 1.48 -39.88
N GLU A 646 16.78 1.65 -41.19
CA GLU A 646 17.72 2.37 -42.06
C GLU A 646 17.57 3.90 -41.99
N GLU A 647 16.45 4.41 -41.44
CA GLU A 647 16.16 5.85 -41.38
C GLU A 647 17.06 6.61 -40.39
N PHE A 648 17.73 5.89 -39.48
CA PHE A 648 18.52 6.48 -38.40
C PHE A 648 20.01 6.18 -38.58
N GLU A 649 20.72 7.10 -39.24
CA GLU A 649 22.16 7.01 -39.40
C GLU A 649 22.91 7.19 -38.07
N ALA A 650 23.90 6.34 -37.82
CA ALA A 650 24.71 6.37 -36.58
C ALA A 650 25.53 7.67 -36.41
N SER A 651 25.72 8.43 -37.49
CA SER A 651 26.38 9.75 -37.51
C SER A 651 25.55 10.83 -36.82
N HIS A 652 24.22 10.70 -36.81
CA HIS A 652 23.28 11.74 -36.36
C HIS A 652 22.42 11.31 -35.17
N ALA A 653 22.33 10.01 -34.87
CA ALA A 653 21.57 9.50 -33.74
C ALA A 653 22.19 8.24 -33.11
N GLN A 654 22.05 8.12 -31.79
CA GLN A 654 22.32 6.88 -31.08
C GLN A 654 21.05 6.03 -31.08
N LYS A 655 21.16 4.72 -31.30
CA LYS A 655 19.99 3.83 -31.42
C LYS A 655 19.85 2.91 -30.21
N ILE A 656 18.61 2.74 -29.76
CA ILE A 656 18.19 1.66 -28.85
C ILE A 656 17.19 0.83 -29.63
N GLU A 657 17.62 -0.37 -30.04
CA GLU A 657 16.82 -1.23 -30.91
C GLU A 657 15.93 -2.16 -30.07
N VAL A 658 14.61 -2.04 -30.22
CA VAL A 658 13.61 -2.83 -29.49
C VAL A 658 12.75 -3.65 -30.45
N PRO A 659 12.41 -4.92 -30.13
CA PRO A 659 11.61 -5.78 -31.01
C PRO A 659 10.30 -5.13 -31.46
N ARG A 660 9.88 -5.45 -32.69
CA ARG A 660 8.58 -5.03 -33.21
C ARG A 660 7.48 -5.93 -32.67
N THR A 661 6.39 -5.33 -32.21
CA THR A 661 5.17 -6.03 -31.81
C THR A 661 3.93 -5.31 -32.36
N VAL A 662 2.75 -5.73 -31.91
CA VAL A 662 1.49 -5.05 -32.24
C VAL A 662 1.54 -3.62 -31.71
N ASP A 663 1.08 -2.66 -32.50
CA ASP A 663 1.19 -1.22 -32.23
C ASP A 663 0.66 -0.81 -30.83
N CYS A 664 -0.47 -1.37 -30.38
CA CYS A 664 -1.03 -1.10 -29.06
C CYS A 664 -0.23 -1.72 -27.90
N LEU A 665 0.63 -2.70 -28.18
CA LEU A 665 1.51 -3.36 -27.20
C LEU A 665 2.93 -2.80 -27.21
N GLN A 666 3.33 -2.06 -28.25
CA GLN A 666 4.70 -1.58 -28.43
C GLN A 666 5.17 -0.67 -27.27
N GLY A 667 4.25 0.04 -26.62
CA GLY A 667 4.54 0.83 -25.42
C GLY A 667 5.06 0.01 -24.22
N LEU A 668 4.69 -1.28 -24.12
CA LEU A 668 5.21 -2.21 -23.10
C LEU A 668 6.70 -2.49 -23.29
N LEU A 669 7.16 -2.51 -24.54
CA LEU A 669 8.56 -2.75 -24.90
C LEU A 669 9.39 -1.46 -24.77
N ASN A 670 8.84 -0.36 -25.25
CA ASN A 670 9.55 0.92 -25.33
C ASN A 670 9.81 1.58 -23.96
N VAL A 671 9.04 1.21 -22.92
CA VAL A 671 9.24 1.75 -21.56
C VAL A 671 10.43 1.13 -20.84
N ILE A 672 10.81 -0.12 -21.16
CA ILE A 672 11.85 -0.86 -20.43
C ILE A 672 13.23 -0.21 -20.57
N PRO A 673 13.66 0.23 -21.78
CA PRO A 673 14.90 0.98 -21.88
C PRO A 673 14.89 2.27 -21.05
N LEU A 674 13.75 2.95 -20.92
CA LEU A 674 13.62 4.16 -20.13
C LEU A 674 13.73 3.87 -18.61
N GLN A 675 13.18 2.74 -18.15
CA GLN A 675 13.36 2.27 -16.78
C GLN A 675 14.84 1.94 -16.48
N LEU A 676 15.53 1.27 -17.42
CA LEU A 676 16.97 0.97 -17.31
C LEU A 676 17.82 2.25 -17.33
N ILE A 677 17.50 3.21 -18.20
CA ILE A 677 18.16 4.53 -18.23
C ILE A 677 17.98 5.22 -16.88
N ALA A 678 16.76 5.29 -16.37
CA ALA A 678 16.49 5.92 -15.08
C ALA A 678 17.30 5.25 -13.95
N TYR A 679 17.34 3.92 -13.92
CA TYR A 679 18.12 3.15 -12.94
C TYR A 679 19.61 3.48 -13.01
N TRP A 680 20.22 3.41 -14.20
CA TRP A 680 21.65 3.64 -14.36
C TRP A 680 22.06 5.09 -14.10
N LEU A 681 21.22 6.07 -14.48
CA LEU A 681 21.44 7.46 -14.13
C LEU A 681 21.53 7.67 -12.62
N ALA A 682 20.62 7.09 -11.86
CA ALA A 682 20.63 7.21 -10.40
C ALA A 682 21.82 6.50 -9.75
N VAL A 683 22.13 5.27 -10.19
CA VAL A 683 23.27 4.51 -9.67
C VAL A 683 24.60 5.23 -9.93
N MET A 684 24.76 5.84 -11.10
CA MET A 684 25.97 6.59 -11.45
C MET A 684 26.19 7.83 -10.57
N GLU A 685 25.11 8.48 -10.14
CA GLU A 685 25.15 9.62 -9.20
C GLU A 685 25.27 9.16 -7.73
N GLY A 686 25.44 7.86 -7.48
CA GLY A 686 25.53 7.30 -6.13
C GLY A 686 24.21 7.40 -5.33
N LEU A 687 23.08 7.53 -6.03
CA LEU A 687 21.76 7.63 -5.42
C LEU A 687 21.19 6.25 -5.11
N ASN A 688 20.37 6.17 -4.06
CA ASN A 688 19.68 4.93 -3.71
C ASN A 688 18.34 4.84 -4.44
N VAL A 689 18.28 4.02 -5.49
CA VAL A 689 17.09 3.85 -6.33
C VAL A 689 15.88 3.25 -5.61
N ASP A 690 16.10 2.49 -4.54
CA ASP A 690 15.01 1.90 -3.75
C ASP A 690 14.40 2.92 -2.76
N PHE A 691 15.13 4.02 -2.48
CA PHE A 691 14.76 5.03 -1.49
C PHE A 691 14.99 6.46 -2.04
N PRO A 692 14.23 6.88 -3.06
CA PRO A 692 14.29 8.24 -3.58
C PRO A 692 13.81 9.24 -2.54
N ARG A 693 14.56 10.33 -2.35
CA ARG A 693 14.33 11.38 -1.35
C ARG A 693 12.93 11.97 -1.49
N ASN A 694 12.30 12.27 -0.36
CA ASN A 694 10.97 12.91 -0.28
C ASN A 694 9.83 12.10 -0.93
N LEU A 695 10.07 10.84 -1.29
CA LEU A 695 9.05 9.94 -1.80
C LEU A 695 8.94 8.68 -0.95
N ALA A 696 7.70 8.20 -0.82
CA ALA A 696 7.33 6.92 -0.28
C ALA A 696 6.54 6.13 -1.34
N LYS A 697 6.55 4.80 -1.25
CA LYS A 697 5.92 3.93 -2.27
C LYS A 697 4.43 4.18 -2.49
N SER A 698 3.71 4.58 -1.45
CA SER A 698 2.28 4.88 -1.53
C SER A 698 1.92 6.13 -0.72
N VAL A 699 1.09 6.97 -1.35
CA VAL A 699 0.48 8.18 -0.77
C VAL A 699 -0.91 7.81 -0.29
N THR A 700 -1.08 7.68 1.01
CA THR A 700 -2.30 7.12 1.62
C THR A 700 -2.91 8.04 2.67
N VAL A 701 -2.38 9.25 2.74
CA VAL A 701 -2.84 10.37 3.54
C VAL A 701 -2.65 11.62 2.68
N GLU A 702 -3.54 12.59 2.82
CA GLU A 702 -3.43 13.91 2.20
C GLU A 702 -2.36 14.78 2.89
#